data_AF-A0A0D2W0I4-F1
#
_entry.id   AF-A0A0D2W0I4-F1
#
_cell.length_a   1.000
_cell.length_b   1.000
_cell.length_c   1.000
_cell.angle_alpha   90.00
_cell.angle_beta   90.00
_cell.angle_gamma   90.00
#
_symmetry.space_group_name_H-M   'P 1'
#
loop_
_entity.id
_entity.type
_entity.pdbx_description
1 polymer ?
#
loop_
_entity_poly.entity_id
_entity_poly.type
_entity_poly.pdbx_seq_one_letter_code
_entity_poly.pdbx_strand_id
1 'polypeptide(L)'
;MTLSDGRRRGHQQQQQQGSGGALRLALVVVAVAMLQVQVARADDTLNKLSDKVYQSIPLLDFCAMLLDSDGEVGCASSLSGNVGVLYSIQSDADLSFFIHSAERSPYSVVTTPAYFNLSIIEQLEATGKMNGLIILSDATRPTQSSHAPKCPNCKHGLYANTDAANYAWNPEGSGLTHRRFQYPIYWLGSTSAETIRNRALSNAPKSGVEPDYPLWAVEMNSFMYAGGDSNICLRRGSTWCEPLGSQSIWGSTRPIRSGDTYVLATAAIDALSLFHKQSFGAEADAAAVVALLAAADALAKEPTTITLPHNIMFMLLNGEKFDYTGSSAIANQIATGNFPSASKAFGFDDIKAVLDVEQIGLLDSATGPIYLHIDSNSTDPVAVANVASIVNAQVTATAGFAANIINNTATGLPPASLQAFLKESRGIPGVVVTDHGLTFNNKLYGTPFDDATLVNASDAATVNNICNVALAIANSLYALASDNSGSVPAMTVNCTFVQSLLTCLTVNEKCALFQQTGNNLPSNLPSRYVSVFRTNTIFAFIYALRDVLAVAVASDSQPSLSQKACNNAKLTYIAPGLCLNTTVAFIDALSPGFDFDNFAIKNQRWNLWAESVWGSDPSMNLFLRASYSSEVVIIVVGFIILGISIAVVWPVRQLIHKKYE
;
A
#
# COMPACT_ATOMS: atom_id res chain seq x y z
N MET A 1 77.28 -77.28 -37.34
CA MET A 1 77.86 -78.37 -36.54
C MET A 1 77.40 -78.18 -35.10
N THR A 2 76.95 -79.29 -34.49
CA THR A 2 76.72 -79.55 -33.03
C THR A 2 75.67 -78.67 -32.31
N LEU A 3 74.47 -79.19 -31.98
CA LEU A 3 74.11 -80.06 -30.82
C LEU A 3 74.11 -79.24 -29.50
N SER A 4 73.16 -79.29 -28.57
CA SER A 4 72.11 -80.26 -28.20
C SER A 4 71.06 -79.66 -27.24
N ASP A 5 69.90 -80.31 -27.11
CA ASP A 5 69.07 -80.61 -25.90
C ASP A 5 69.15 -79.72 -24.63
N GLY A 6 68.10 -79.47 -23.85
CA GLY A 6 66.78 -80.07 -23.77
C GLY A 6 66.22 -79.96 -22.32
N ARG A 7 64.97 -79.49 -22.21
CA ARG A 7 63.88 -79.93 -21.29
C ARG A 7 63.93 -79.80 -19.74
N ARG A 8 62.81 -79.20 -19.25
CA ARG A 8 61.94 -79.49 -18.06
C ARG A 8 61.96 -78.45 -16.92
N ARG A 9 60.84 -77.73 -16.73
CA ARG A 9 59.76 -77.92 -15.71
C ARG A 9 60.28 -77.71 -14.27
N GLY A 10 59.68 -76.93 -13.38
CA GLY A 10 58.40 -76.25 -13.31
C GLY A 10 58.19 -75.80 -11.85
N HIS A 11 57.33 -74.79 -11.65
CA HIS A 11 56.73 -74.38 -10.38
C HIS A 11 57.63 -74.08 -9.18
N GLN A 12 57.97 -72.79 -9.00
CA GLN A 12 57.67 -72.02 -7.77
C GLN A 12 58.14 -70.57 -7.93
N GLN A 13 57.42 -69.77 -8.72
CA GLN A 13 57.50 -68.31 -8.69
C GLN A 13 56.18 -67.75 -9.21
N GLN A 14 55.11 -67.96 -8.45
CA GLN A 14 53.76 -67.54 -8.81
C GLN A 14 53.13 -66.70 -7.68
N GLN A 15 53.84 -65.63 -7.26
CA GLN A 15 53.33 -64.78 -6.18
C GLN A 15 53.58 -63.27 -6.31
N GLN A 16 53.91 -62.74 -7.49
CA GLN A 16 54.18 -61.29 -7.61
C GLN A 16 53.60 -60.51 -8.81
N GLN A 17 52.68 -61.05 -9.62
CA GLN A 17 52.10 -60.30 -10.76
C GLN A 17 50.57 -60.07 -10.71
N GLY A 18 49.90 -60.27 -9.57
CA GLY A 18 48.46 -60.00 -9.40
C GLY A 18 48.10 -58.67 -8.71
N SER A 19 49.07 -57.97 -8.10
CA SER A 19 48.79 -56.88 -7.16
C SER A 19 48.51 -55.51 -7.82
N GLY A 20 49.10 -55.22 -8.98
CA GLY A 20 49.02 -53.87 -9.60
C GLY A 20 47.68 -53.52 -10.26
N GLY A 21 46.91 -54.50 -10.74
CA GLY A 21 45.62 -54.28 -11.42
C GLY A 21 44.46 -54.08 -10.44
N ALA A 22 44.41 -54.91 -9.38
CA ALA A 22 43.42 -54.79 -8.31
C ALA A 22 43.59 -53.48 -7.53
N LEU A 23 44.83 -53.03 -7.30
CA LEU A 23 45.12 -51.76 -6.63
C LEU A 23 44.64 -50.54 -7.45
N ARG A 24 44.76 -50.59 -8.78
CA ARG A 24 44.29 -49.51 -9.69
C ARG A 24 42.76 -49.48 -9.80
N LEU A 25 42.10 -50.64 -9.84
CA LEU A 25 40.63 -50.73 -9.84
C LEU A 25 40.05 -50.26 -8.49
N ALA A 26 40.69 -50.65 -7.38
CA ALA A 26 40.33 -50.18 -6.04
C ALA A 26 40.49 -48.66 -5.91
N LEU A 27 41.56 -48.07 -6.47
CA LEU A 27 41.76 -46.61 -6.49
C LEU A 27 40.68 -45.88 -7.30
N VAL A 28 40.22 -46.44 -8.43
CA VAL A 28 39.14 -45.84 -9.23
C VAL A 28 37.79 -45.98 -8.54
N VAL A 29 37.47 -47.15 -7.95
CA VAL A 29 36.24 -47.34 -7.17
C VAL A 29 36.23 -46.44 -5.94
N VAL A 30 37.37 -46.26 -5.28
CA VAL A 30 37.51 -45.31 -4.16
C VAL A 30 37.38 -43.87 -4.65
N ALA A 31 37.94 -43.50 -5.81
CA ALA A 31 37.77 -42.15 -6.37
C ALA A 31 36.32 -41.86 -6.78
N VAL A 32 35.62 -42.83 -7.38
CA VAL A 32 34.20 -42.74 -7.74
C VAL A 32 33.32 -42.72 -6.49
N ALA A 33 33.62 -43.55 -5.48
CA ALA A 33 32.92 -43.53 -4.20
C ALA A 33 33.20 -42.24 -3.42
N MET A 34 34.41 -41.68 -3.48
CA MET A 34 34.72 -40.35 -2.93
C MET A 34 33.94 -39.26 -3.67
N LEU A 35 33.82 -39.33 -5.00
CA LEU A 35 32.96 -38.42 -5.78
C LEU A 35 31.48 -38.56 -5.40
N GLN A 36 30.96 -39.77 -5.19
CA GLN A 36 29.57 -39.98 -4.79
C GLN A 36 29.30 -39.56 -3.33
N VAL A 37 30.28 -39.72 -2.43
CA VAL A 37 30.22 -39.20 -1.06
C VAL A 37 30.33 -37.67 -1.01
N GLN A 38 30.97 -37.02 -2.00
CA GLN A 38 30.92 -35.56 -2.14
C GLN A 38 29.56 -35.07 -2.63
N VAL A 39 28.88 -35.82 -3.51
CA VAL A 39 27.53 -35.47 -3.99
C VAL A 39 26.46 -35.65 -2.89
N ALA A 40 26.58 -36.64 -2.02
CA ALA A 40 25.63 -36.82 -0.90
C ALA A 40 25.83 -35.85 0.28
N ARG A 41 27.00 -35.20 0.39
CA ARG A 41 27.24 -34.08 1.33
C ARG A 41 26.82 -32.72 0.77
N ALA A 42 26.37 -32.67 -0.49
CA ALA A 42 26.10 -31.45 -1.22
C ALA A 42 24.90 -30.67 -0.67
N ASP A 43 23.83 -31.31 -0.17
CA ASP A 43 22.63 -30.58 0.28
C ASP A 43 22.89 -29.69 1.50
N ASP A 44 23.59 -30.19 2.53
CA ASP A 44 23.95 -29.41 3.72
C ASP A 44 25.10 -28.41 3.46
N THR A 45 25.89 -28.61 2.40
CA THR A 45 26.93 -27.67 1.97
C THR A 45 26.43 -26.65 0.95
N LEU A 46 25.36 -26.92 0.21
CA LEU A 46 24.75 -26.00 -0.75
C LEU A 46 24.12 -24.81 -0.03
N ASN A 47 23.37 -25.07 1.05
CA ASN A 47 22.81 -24.01 1.89
C ASN A 47 23.93 -23.13 2.47
N LYS A 48 25.01 -23.75 2.98
CA LYS A 48 26.21 -23.05 3.48
C LYS A 48 27.02 -22.34 2.39
N LEU A 49 26.90 -22.73 1.13
CA LEU A 49 27.56 -22.06 0.00
C LEU A 49 26.70 -20.90 -0.50
N SER A 50 25.38 -21.07 -0.56
CA SER A 50 24.42 -20.00 -0.83
C SER A 50 24.61 -18.85 0.16
N ASP A 51 24.69 -19.16 1.46
CA ASP A 51 24.95 -18.15 2.51
C ASP A 51 26.32 -17.45 2.40
N LYS A 52 27.27 -18.04 1.66
CA LYS A 52 28.58 -17.43 1.37
C LYS A 52 28.57 -16.54 0.14
N VAL A 53 27.61 -16.75 -0.77
CA VAL A 53 27.50 -16.02 -2.04
C VAL A 53 26.47 -14.91 -1.96
N TYR A 54 25.32 -15.21 -1.37
CA TYR A 54 24.17 -14.33 -1.28
C TYR A 54 24.02 -13.78 0.13
N GLN A 55 23.83 -12.46 0.19
CA GLN A 55 23.38 -11.77 1.38
C GLN A 55 21.94 -11.33 1.15
N SER A 56 20.99 -11.90 1.89
CA SER A 56 19.61 -11.43 1.86
C SER A 56 19.52 -10.03 2.49
N ILE A 57 18.85 -9.12 1.80
CA ILE A 57 18.66 -7.73 2.24
C ILE A 57 17.19 -7.52 2.60
N PRO A 58 16.89 -7.25 3.87
CA PRO A 58 15.52 -6.97 4.30
C PRO A 58 14.95 -5.74 3.59
N LEU A 59 13.74 -5.89 3.07
CA LEU A 59 12.98 -4.80 2.47
C LEU A 59 12.17 -4.07 3.55
N LEU A 60 12.07 -2.75 3.45
CA LEU A 60 11.07 -2.02 4.20
C LEU A 60 9.72 -2.15 3.49
N ASP A 61 9.71 -1.98 2.17
CA ASP A 61 8.54 -2.26 1.33
C ASP A 61 8.91 -2.49 -0.14
N PHE A 62 7.93 -2.87 -0.96
CA PHE A 62 8.06 -3.05 -2.40
C PHE A 62 6.83 -2.52 -3.13
N CYS A 63 7.00 -2.17 -4.40
CA CYS A 63 5.90 -1.83 -5.29
C CYS A 63 5.23 -3.12 -5.78
N ALA A 64 3.93 -3.26 -5.53
CA ALA A 64 3.12 -4.40 -5.95
C ALA A 64 2.35 -4.10 -7.24
N MET A 65 1.84 -5.13 -7.91
CA MET A 65 0.98 -4.97 -9.08
C MET A 65 -0.50 -4.89 -8.66
N LEU A 66 -1.16 -3.83 -9.14
CA LEU A 66 -2.61 -3.70 -9.14
C LEU A 66 -3.12 -3.78 -10.58
N LEU A 67 -4.43 -3.99 -10.70
CA LEU A 67 -5.15 -4.03 -11.96
C LEU A 67 -6.38 -3.15 -11.84
N ASP A 68 -6.73 -2.48 -12.94
CA ASP A 68 -7.99 -1.80 -13.11
C ASP A 68 -8.68 -2.26 -14.41
N SER A 69 -9.68 -1.50 -14.87
CA SER A 69 -10.36 -1.78 -16.13
C SER A 69 -9.51 -1.53 -17.38
N ASP A 70 -8.45 -0.72 -17.29
CA ASP A 70 -7.60 -0.34 -18.42
C ASP A 70 -6.34 -1.22 -18.52
N GLY A 71 -5.91 -1.85 -17.42
CA GLY A 71 -4.82 -2.82 -17.44
C GLY A 71 -4.09 -2.97 -16.12
N GLU A 72 -2.78 -3.16 -16.22
CA GLU A 72 -1.86 -3.36 -15.09
C GLU A 72 -1.25 -2.03 -14.65
N VAL A 73 -1.14 -1.80 -13.35
CA VAL A 73 -0.38 -0.71 -12.75
C VAL A 73 0.54 -1.25 -11.64
N GLY A 74 1.55 -0.47 -11.26
CA GLY A 74 2.53 -0.90 -10.28
C GLY A 74 3.63 -1.78 -10.89
N CYS A 75 4.22 -2.67 -10.10
CA CYS A 75 5.49 -3.31 -10.46
C CYS A 75 5.44 -4.83 -10.38
N ALA A 76 6.25 -5.48 -11.21
CA ALA A 76 6.52 -6.91 -11.13
C ALA A 76 7.94 -7.23 -11.59
N SER A 77 8.55 -8.25 -10.98
CA SER A 77 9.74 -8.89 -11.55
C SER A 77 9.36 -9.92 -12.61
N SER A 78 10.36 -10.38 -13.37
CA SER A 78 10.30 -11.62 -14.13
C SER A 78 10.12 -12.82 -13.20
N LEU A 79 9.65 -13.94 -13.75
CA LEU A 79 9.38 -15.18 -12.99
C LEU A 79 10.61 -15.69 -12.22
N SER A 80 11.81 -15.55 -12.79
CA SER A 80 13.08 -15.93 -12.17
C SER A 80 13.77 -14.77 -11.43
N GLY A 81 13.04 -13.71 -11.11
CA GLY A 81 13.60 -12.46 -10.59
C GLY A 81 14.34 -11.65 -11.65
N ASN A 82 14.70 -10.42 -11.27
CA ASN A 82 15.50 -9.50 -12.08
C ASN A 82 16.88 -9.36 -11.45
N VAL A 83 17.93 -9.60 -12.23
CA VAL A 83 19.32 -9.40 -11.81
C VAL A 83 19.89 -8.15 -12.46
N GLY A 84 20.61 -7.35 -11.69
CA GLY A 84 21.30 -6.17 -12.21
C GLY A 84 22.53 -5.80 -11.38
N VAL A 85 23.57 -5.28 -12.05
CA VAL A 85 24.73 -4.68 -11.36
C VAL A 85 24.28 -3.39 -10.69
N LEU A 86 24.66 -3.19 -9.43
CA LEU A 86 24.28 -1.97 -8.70
C LEU A 86 24.91 -0.74 -9.35
N TYR A 87 24.10 0.27 -9.64
CA TYR A 87 24.53 1.58 -10.15
C TYR A 87 23.91 2.69 -9.30
N SER A 88 24.72 3.53 -8.68
CA SER A 88 24.22 4.62 -7.82
C SER A 88 23.96 5.89 -8.62
N ILE A 89 22.76 6.47 -8.47
CA ILE A 89 22.41 7.80 -8.97
C ILE A 89 22.08 8.68 -7.77
N GLN A 90 22.96 9.64 -7.45
CA GLN A 90 22.74 10.61 -6.37
C GLN A 90 22.94 12.06 -6.82
N SER A 91 23.42 12.25 -8.05
CA SER A 91 23.69 13.53 -8.67
C SER A 91 23.30 13.54 -10.16
N ASP A 92 23.09 14.72 -10.73
CA ASP A 92 22.91 14.90 -12.19
C ASP A 92 24.10 14.37 -12.99
N ALA A 93 25.31 14.40 -12.42
CA ALA A 93 26.51 13.83 -13.04
C ALA A 93 26.40 12.30 -13.16
N ASP A 94 25.93 11.62 -12.11
CA ASP A 94 25.70 10.16 -12.14
C ASP A 94 24.61 9.81 -13.16
N LEU A 95 23.50 10.56 -13.17
CA LEU A 95 22.41 10.36 -14.12
C LEU A 95 22.89 10.55 -15.57
N SER A 96 23.62 11.64 -15.83
CA SER A 96 24.16 11.93 -17.16
C SER A 96 25.15 10.85 -17.61
N PHE A 97 26.00 10.35 -16.72
CA PHE A 97 26.92 9.25 -17.03
C PHE A 97 26.16 7.97 -17.35
N PHE A 98 25.14 7.61 -16.56
CA PHE A 98 24.32 6.42 -16.81
C PHE A 98 23.68 6.44 -18.21
N ILE A 99 23.11 7.58 -18.58
CA ILE A 99 22.42 7.76 -19.86
C ILE A 99 23.41 7.65 -21.03
N HIS A 100 24.50 8.43 -20.98
CA HIS A 100 25.35 8.67 -22.15
C HIS A 100 26.62 7.82 -22.22
N SER A 101 27.10 7.29 -21.10
CA SER A 101 28.45 6.70 -21.01
C SER A 101 28.50 5.30 -20.41
N ALA A 102 27.52 4.91 -19.59
CA ALA A 102 27.47 3.55 -19.05
C ALA A 102 27.22 2.53 -20.17
N GLU A 103 28.09 1.53 -20.33
CA GLU A 103 28.03 0.58 -21.45
C GLU A 103 27.46 -0.79 -21.05
N ARG A 104 27.41 -1.11 -19.75
CA ARG A 104 26.93 -2.43 -19.30
C ARG A 104 25.41 -2.48 -19.27
N SER A 105 24.90 -3.71 -19.19
CA SER A 105 23.50 -4.01 -18.96
C SER A 105 23.38 -5.48 -18.51
N PRO A 106 22.41 -5.83 -17.65
CA PRO A 106 21.47 -4.97 -16.95
C PRO A 106 22.01 -4.34 -15.65
N TYR A 107 21.52 -3.14 -15.30
CA TYR A 107 21.74 -2.49 -14.00
C TYR A 107 20.51 -2.55 -13.09
N SER A 108 20.76 -2.60 -11.78
CA SER A 108 19.79 -2.25 -10.76
C SER A 108 20.15 -0.86 -10.22
N VAL A 109 19.32 0.13 -10.54
CA VAL A 109 19.59 1.53 -10.20
C VAL A 109 19.28 1.77 -8.73
N VAL A 110 20.24 2.33 -8.00
CA VAL A 110 20.10 2.73 -6.60
C VAL A 110 20.01 4.24 -6.56
N THR A 111 18.90 4.75 -6.04
CA THR A 111 18.62 6.20 -6.06
C THR A 111 18.00 6.68 -4.76
N THR A 112 17.93 7.99 -4.61
CA THR A 112 17.27 8.66 -3.48
C THR A 112 15.88 9.15 -3.89
N PRO A 113 15.01 9.46 -2.93
CA PRO A 113 13.69 10.00 -3.21
C PRO A 113 13.72 11.29 -4.05
N ALA A 114 14.77 12.10 -3.95
CA ALA A 114 14.93 13.32 -4.75
C ALA A 114 15.07 13.05 -6.27
N TYR A 115 15.64 11.90 -6.63
CA TYR A 115 15.81 11.47 -8.02
C TYR A 115 14.73 10.47 -8.46
N PHE A 116 13.75 10.18 -7.59
CA PHE A 116 12.61 9.32 -7.90
C PHE A 116 11.44 10.17 -8.40
N ASN A 117 11.51 10.59 -9.67
CA ASN A 117 10.44 11.32 -10.34
C ASN A 117 10.24 10.81 -11.77
N LEU A 118 9.08 11.12 -12.36
CA LEU A 118 8.66 10.64 -13.67
C LEU A 118 9.67 10.93 -14.79
N SER A 119 10.17 12.17 -14.86
CA SER A 119 11.08 12.58 -15.93
C SER A 119 12.40 11.80 -15.89
N ILE A 120 12.93 11.54 -14.69
CA ILE A 120 14.15 10.75 -14.53
C ILE A 120 13.86 9.28 -14.85
N ILE A 121 12.76 8.72 -14.37
CA ILE A 121 12.38 7.33 -14.64
C ILE A 121 12.24 7.09 -16.15
N GLU A 122 11.58 8.00 -16.88
CA GLU A 122 11.43 7.90 -18.34
C GLU A 122 12.77 7.97 -19.07
N GLN A 123 13.69 8.81 -18.62
CA GLN A 123 15.06 8.85 -19.15
C GLN A 123 15.80 7.54 -18.89
N LEU A 124 15.67 6.94 -17.70
CA LEU A 124 16.29 5.67 -17.37
C LEU A 124 15.71 4.52 -18.21
N GLU A 125 14.38 4.44 -18.34
CA GLU A 125 13.69 3.45 -19.16
C GLU A 125 14.10 3.54 -20.63
N ALA A 126 14.22 4.75 -21.18
CA ALA A 126 14.62 4.98 -22.57
C ALA A 126 16.02 4.43 -22.91
N THR A 127 16.89 4.23 -21.91
CA THR A 127 18.21 3.61 -22.14
C THR A 127 18.13 2.11 -22.42
N GLY A 128 17.08 1.41 -21.96
CA GLY A 128 16.99 -0.04 -21.99
C GLY A 128 18.03 -0.79 -21.14
N LYS A 129 18.78 -0.09 -20.27
CA LYS A 129 19.86 -0.67 -19.44
C LYS A 129 19.40 -1.05 -18.03
N MET A 130 18.28 -0.50 -17.57
CA MET A 130 17.75 -0.72 -16.22
C MET A 130 16.88 -1.97 -16.16
N ASN A 131 17.03 -2.75 -15.08
CA ASN A 131 16.27 -3.97 -14.83
C ASN A 131 15.67 -4.04 -13.42
N GLY A 132 15.81 -2.96 -12.64
CA GLY A 132 15.27 -2.84 -11.29
C GLY A 132 15.65 -1.49 -10.68
N LEU A 133 14.86 -1.03 -9.72
CA LEU A 133 15.05 0.26 -9.05
C LEU A 133 14.99 0.09 -7.53
N ILE A 134 15.92 0.74 -6.83
CA ILE A 134 16.04 0.67 -5.38
C ILE A 134 16.05 2.09 -4.85
N ILE A 135 15.11 2.40 -3.97
CA ILE A 135 15.01 3.70 -3.31
C ILE A 135 15.50 3.61 -1.87
N LEU A 136 16.40 4.52 -1.51
CA LEU A 136 17.02 4.60 -0.19
C LEU A 136 16.23 5.57 0.71
N SER A 137 15.56 5.06 1.75
CA SER A 137 14.65 5.88 2.58
C SER A 137 15.36 6.88 3.51
N ASP A 138 16.66 6.71 3.74
CA ASP A 138 17.49 7.49 4.68
C ASP A 138 18.13 8.73 4.05
N ALA A 139 17.77 9.06 2.80
CA ALA A 139 18.20 10.28 2.13
C ALA A 139 17.33 11.49 2.48
N THR A 140 17.75 12.68 2.06
CA THR A 140 17.00 13.92 2.29
C THR A 140 15.58 13.82 1.76
N ARG A 141 14.61 14.12 2.63
CA ARG A 141 13.19 14.16 2.30
C ARG A 141 12.93 15.21 1.22
N PRO A 142 12.14 14.89 0.17
CA PRO A 142 11.69 15.90 -0.78
C PRO A 142 10.74 16.88 -0.09
N THR A 143 10.82 18.16 -0.44
CA THR A 143 9.87 19.17 0.04
C THR A 143 8.55 19.12 -0.72
N GLN A 144 8.59 18.62 -1.96
CA GLN A 144 7.44 18.50 -2.85
C GLN A 144 7.70 17.35 -3.83
N SER A 145 6.82 16.37 -3.80
CA SER A 145 6.81 15.19 -4.67
C SER A 145 5.51 14.46 -4.42
N SER A 146 4.70 14.26 -5.46
CA SER A 146 3.51 13.41 -5.37
C SER A 146 3.60 12.28 -6.39
N HIS A 147 3.46 11.04 -5.92
CA HIS A 147 3.39 9.87 -6.79
C HIS A 147 1.98 9.65 -7.35
N ALA A 148 0.96 10.28 -6.77
CA ALA A 148 -0.41 10.20 -7.25
C ALA A 148 -0.60 10.96 -8.57
N PRO A 149 -1.71 10.73 -9.31
CA PRO A 149 -2.06 11.53 -10.47
C PRO A 149 -2.33 13.00 -10.13
N LYS A 150 -2.30 13.85 -11.15
CA LYS A 150 -2.67 15.27 -11.00
C LYS A 150 -4.13 15.49 -10.63
N CYS A 151 -4.99 14.57 -11.07
CA CYS A 151 -6.41 14.56 -10.77
C CYS A 151 -6.77 13.20 -10.15
N PRO A 152 -6.63 13.04 -8.82
CA PRO A 152 -6.99 11.80 -8.13
C PRO A 152 -8.46 11.43 -8.36
N ASN A 153 -8.73 10.16 -8.63
CA ASN A 153 -10.06 9.57 -8.85
C ASN A 153 -10.92 10.20 -9.96
N CYS A 154 -10.39 11.07 -10.81
CA CYS A 154 -11.22 11.84 -11.75
C CYS A 154 -11.88 10.98 -12.83
N LYS A 155 -11.29 9.82 -13.18
CA LYS A 155 -11.87 8.82 -14.09
C LYS A 155 -13.22 8.29 -13.58
N HIS A 156 -13.37 8.15 -12.27
CA HIS A 156 -14.59 7.67 -11.63
C HIS A 156 -15.17 8.71 -10.68
N GLY A 157 -14.84 10.00 -10.85
CA GLY A 157 -15.45 11.11 -10.14
C GLY A 157 -16.75 11.57 -10.78
N LEU A 158 -17.46 12.48 -10.10
CA LEU A 158 -18.72 13.06 -10.57
C LEU A 158 -18.57 13.72 -11.96
N TYR A 159 -17.38 14.23 -12.25
CA TYR A 159 -17.08 15.04 -13.43
C TYR A 159 -16.36 14.29 -14.54
N ALA A 160 -16.23 12.95 -14.49
CA ALA A 160 -15.38 12.13 -15.37
C ALA A 160 -15.47 12.37 -16.90
N ASN A 161 -16.51 13.05 -17.38
CA ASN A 161 -16.73 13.38 -18.79
C ASN A 161 -16.86 14.89 -19.06
N THR A 162 -16.32 15.74 -18.18
CA THR A 162 -16.33 17.20 -18.33
C THR A 162 -14.93 17.78 -18.19
N ASP A 163 -14.76 19.05 -18.54
CA ASP A 163 -13.46 19.73 -18.40
C ASP A 163 -12.96 19.76 -16.95
N ALA A 164 -13.86 19.77 -15.97
CA ALA A 164 -13.52 19.75 -14.55
C ALA A 164 -12.81 18.44 -14.12
N ALA A 165 -13.01 17.32 -14.82
CA ALA A 165 -12.23 16.10 -14.58
C ALA A 165 -10.75 16.21 -14.99
N ASN A 166 -10.36 17.26 -15.71
CA ASN A 166 -8.96 17.52 -16.03
C ASN A 166 -8.32 18.52 -15.07
N TYR A 167 -9.05 19.05 -14.09
CA TYR A 167 -8.52 20.02 -13.16
C TYR A 167 -7.48 19.40 -12.23
N ALA A 168 -6.29 20.00 -12.19
CA ALA A 168 -5.16 19.48 -11.44
C ALA A 168 -5.22 19.89 -9.96
N TRP A 169 -6.07 19.24 -9.17
CA TRP A 169 -6.11 19.41 -7.71
C TRP A 169 -4.76 19.14 -7.05
N ASN A 170 -3.98 18.21 -7.63
CA ASN A 170 -2.65 17.83 -7.19
C ASN A 170 -1.59 18.20 -8.26
N PRO A 171 -1.15 19.47 -8.36
CA PRO A 171 -0.22 19.89 -9.42
C PRO A 171 1.13 19.16 -9.40
N GLU A 172 1.58 18.72 -8.22
CA GLU A 172 2.81 17.93 -8.02
C GLU A 172 2.66 16.47 -8.46
N GLY A 173 1.45 16.05 -8.85
CA GLY A 173 1.13 14.68 -9.20
C GLY A 173 1.89 14.19 -10.43
N SER A 174 2.72 13.17 -10.23
CA SER A 174 3.47 12.50 -11.30
C SER A 174 2.73 11.31 -11.92
N GLY A 175 1.70 10.78 -11.26
CA GLY A 175 0.97 9.59 -11.73
C GLY A 175 1.72 8.28 -11.63
N LEU A 176 2.86 8.24 -10.91
CA LEU A 176 3.66 7.02 -10.73
C LEU A 176 2.87 5.87 -10.07
N THR A 177 1.92 6.15 -9.18
CA THR A 177 1.07 5.11 -8.57
C THR A 177 0.13 4.42 -9.55
N HIS A 178 -0.11 5.03 -10.72
CA HIS A 178 -1.00 4.52 -11.77
C HIS A 178 -0.22 4.12 -13.03
N ARG A 179 1.11 4.00 -12.94
CA ARG A 179 1.99 3.61 -14.04
C ARG A 179 2.37 2.13 -13.90
N ARG A 180 2.47 1.45 -15.04
CA ARG A 180 3.00 0.09 -15.13
C ARG A 180 4.53 0.10 -15.22
N PHE A 181 5.19 -0.66 -14.37
CA PHE A 181 6.64 -0.88 -14.39
C PHE A 181 6.94 -2.36 -14.66
N GLN A 182 7.72 -2.63 -15.71
CA GLN A 182 8.12 -3.99 -16.11
C GLN A 182 9.35 -4.51 -15.34
N TYR A 183 9.62 -3.89 -14.20
CA TYR A 183 10.76 -4.19 -13.34
C TYR A 183 10.37 -3.90 -11.88
N PRO A 184 11.02 -4.57 -10.92
CA PRO A 184 10.72 -4.37 -9.51
C PRO A 184 11.27 -3.05 -9.00
N ILE A 185 10.50 -2.40 -8.11
CA ILE A 185 10.91 -1.18 -7.41
C ILE A 185 10.82 -1.44 -5.90
N TYR A 186 11.94 -1.34 -5.19
CA TYR A 186 12.03 -1.63 -3.75
C TYR A 186 12.36 -0.39 -2.93
N TRP A 187 11.76 -0.33 -1.73
CA TRP A 187 11.99 0.70 -0.74
C TRP A 187 12.77 0.11 0.44
N LEU A 188 13.96 0.64 0.71
CA LEU A 188 14.85 0.11 1.74
C LEU A 188 14.89 1.02 2.96
N GLY A 189 14.75 0.41 4.14
CA GLY A 189 14.98 1.08 5.42
C GLY A 189 16.47 1.38 5.63
N SER A 190 16.77 2.28 6.57
CA SER A 190 18.10 2.86 6.79
C SER A 190 19.27 1.86 6.83
N THR A 191 19.15 0.77 7.59
CA THR A 191 20.22 -0.25 7.71
C THR A 191 20.52 -0.95 6.38
N SER A 192 19.47 -1.37 5.66
CA SER A 192 19.61 -1.98 4.33
C SER A 192 20.09 -0.96 3.30
N ALA A 193 19.63 0.28 3.41
CA ALA A 193 19.98 1.37 2.51
C ALA A 193 21.47 1.73 2.60
N GLU A 194 22.04 1.82 3.81
CA GLU A 194 23.47 2.04 4.01
C GLU A 194 24.31 0.93 3.38
N THR A 195 23.90 -0.33 3.59
CA THR A 195 24.59 -1.49 3.00
C THR A 195 24.60 -1.38 1.47
N ILE A 196 23.44 -1.19 0.85
CA ILE A 196 23.32 -1.14 -0.61
C ILE A 196 24.02 0.08 -1.19
N ARG A 197 23.93 1.25 -0.55
CA ARG A 197 24.66 2.45 -0.94
C ARG A 197 26.16 2.20 -1.02
N ASN A 198 26.76 1.65 0.03
CA ASN A 198 28.19 1.40 0.08
C ASN A 198 28.66 0.42 -1.01
N ARG A 199 27.86 -0.60 -1.30
CA ARG A 199 28.14 -1.56 -2.38
C ARG A 199 28.00 -0.92 -3.77
N ALA A 200 26.95 -0.14 -4.00
CA ALA A 200 26.75 0.59 -5.25
C ALA A 200 27.87 1.61 -5.50
N LEU A 201 28.32 2.34 -4.46
CA LEU A 201 29.45 3.27 -4.55
C LEU A 201 30.78 2.57 -4.86
N SER A 202 30.96 1.32 -4.41
CA SER A 202 32.15 0.55 -4.77
C SER A 202 32.19 0.13 -6.25
N ASN A 203 31.02 0.10 -6.92
CA ASN A 203 30.88 -0.08 -8.36
C ASN A 203 30.96 1.25 -9.14
N ALA A 204 31.11 2.40 -8.49
CA ALA A 204 31.06 3.69 -9.17
C ALA A 204 32.20 3.85 -10.19
N PRO A 205 31.95 4.47 -11.35
CA PRO A 205 33.00 4.80 -12.32
C PRO A 205 34.10 5.66 -11.68
N LYS A 206 35.36 5.34 -11.97
CA LYS A 206 36.53 6.11 -11.51
C LYS A 206 37.14 6.82 -12.70
N SER A 207 37.22 8.16 -12.62
CA SER A 207 37.72 9.01 -13.71
C SER A 207 36.97 8.77 -15.04
N GLY A 208 35.65 8.54 -14.97
CA GLY A 208 34.81 8.28 -16.15
C GLY A 208 34.91 6.87 -16.74
N VAL A 209 35.63 5.96 -16.08
CA VAL A 209 35.79 4.57 -16.53
C VAL A 209 35.09 3.63 -15.55
N GLU A 210 34.27 2.71 -16.07
CA GLU A 210 33.60 1.71 -15.24
C GLU A 210 34.59 0.69 -14.66
N PRO A 211 34.38 0.23 -13.41
CA PRO A 211 35.26 -0.75 -12.80
C PRO A 211 35.17 -2.14 -13.45
N ASP A 212 36.28 -2.88 -13.41
CA ASP A 212 36.34 -4.27 -13.82
C ASP A 212 35.62 -5.20 -12.83
N TYR A 213 35.23 -6.37 -13.33
CA TYR A 213 34.67 -7.44 -12.49
C TYR A 213 35.69 -7.97 -11.47
N PRO A 214 35.24 -8.44 -10.29
CA PRO A 214 33.85 -8.68 -9.89
C PRO A 214 33.12 -7.42 -9.41
N LEU A 215 31.81 -7.35 -9.64
CA LEU A 215 30.96 -6.22 -9.29
C LEU A 215 29.81 -6.64 -8.39
N TRP A 216 29.35 -5.75 -7.52
CA TRP A 216 28.17 -6.01 -6.71
C TRP A 216 26.90 -5.96 -7.55
N ALA A 217 26.08 -7.00 -7.43
CA ALA A 217 24.80 -7.12 -8.11
C ALA A 217 23.72 -7.53 -7.11
N VAL A 218 22.47 -7.29 -7.48
CA VAL A 218 21.32 -7.78 -6.74
C VAL A 218 20.43 -8.60 -7.65
N GLU A 219 19.79 -9.59 -7.06
CA GLU A 219 18.62 -10.27 -7.58
C GLU A 219 17.40 -9.74 -6.82
N MET A 220 16.39 -9.28 -7.54
CA MET A 220 15.13 -8.77 -7.00
C MET A 220 13.99 -9.67 -7.48
N ASN A 221 13.35 -10.39 -6.56
CA ASN A 221 12.24 -11.28 -6.89
C ASN A 221 10.94 -10.79 -6.24
N SER A 222 9.98 -10.42 -7.07
CA SER A 222 8.62 -9.97 -6.74
C SER A 222 7.73 -10.28 -7.94
N PHE A 223 7.70 -11.56 -8.35
CA PHE A 223 6.85 -11.99 -9.46
C PHE A 223 5.38 -11.93 -9.05
N MET A 224 4.60 -11.18 -9.83
CA MET A 224 3.16 -11.01 -9.64
C MET A 224 2.44 -11.96 -10.61
N TYR A 225 1.46 -12.71 -10.11
CA TYR A 225 0.78 -13.72 -10.92
C TYR A 225 -0.16 -13.13 -11.96
N ALA A 226 -0.82 -12.02 -11.64
CA ALA A 226 -1.80 -11.40 -12.51
C ALA A 226 -1.19 -10.93 -13.85
N GLY A 227 -2.06 -10.78 -14.85
CA GLY A 227 -1.69 -10.17 -16.12
C GLY A 227 -2.92 -9.86 -16.98
N GLY A 228 -2.85 -8.77 -17.72
CA GLY A 228 -3.99 -8.16 -18.41
C GLY A 228 -4.72 -7.14 -17.53
N ASP A 229 -6.03 -7.03 -17.69
CA ASP A 229 -6.90 -6.19 -16.86
C ASP A 229 -7.56 -7.00 -15.73
N SER A 230 -8.29 -6.31 -14.83
CA SER A 230 -9.02 -6.95 -13.74
C SER A 230 -10.04 -7.99 -14.22
N ASN A 231 -10.63 -7.80 -15.41
CA ASN A 231 -11.60 -8.75 -15.96
C ASN A 231 -10.94 -10.07 -16.41
N ILE A 232 -9.80 -9.98 -17.08
CA ILE A 232 -9.00 -11.14 -17.47
C ILE A 232 -8.53 -11.87 -16.21
N CYS A 233 -8.05 -11.11 -15.22
CA CYS A 233 -7.48 -11.69 -14.02
C CYS A 233 -8.53 -12.39 -13.14
N LEU A 234 -9.63 -11.71 -12.79
CA LEU A 234 -10.67 -12.28 -11.94
C LEU A 234 -11.38 -13.48 -12.60
N ARG A 235 -11.50 -13.48 -13.93
CA ARG A 235 -12.02 -14.65 -14.67
C ARG A 235 -11.14 -15.89 -14.54
N ARG A 236 -9.82 -15.73 -14.30
CA ARG A 236 -8.90 -16.85 -14.03
C ARG A 236 -8.98 -17.32 -12.57
N GLY A 237 -9.64 -16.56 -11.69
CA GLY A 237 -9.92 -16.90 -10.30
C GLY A 237 -8.95 -16.27 -9.30
N SER A 238 -9.27 -16.43 -8.00
CA SER A 238 -8.59 -15.80 -6.86
C SER A 238 -7.13 -16.22 -6.65
N THR A 239 -6.63 -17.22 -7.39
CA THR A 239 -5.20 -17.55 -7.42
C THR A 239 -4.38 -16.49 -8.14
N TRP A 240 -5.00 -15.65 -8.97
CA TRP A 240 -4.31 -14.66 -9.81
C TRP A 240 -4.40 -13.24 -9.22
N CYS A 241 -5.59 -12.82 -8.81
CA CYS A 241 -5.82 -11.54 -8.12
C CYS A 241 -7.10 -11.59 -7.29
N GLU A 242 -7.23 -10.63 -6.38
CA GLU A 242 -8.40 -10.41 -5.54
C GLU A 242 -8.86 -8.95 -5.66
N PRO A 243 -10.17 -8.66 -5.56
CA PRO A 243 -10.66 -7.28 -5.64
C PRO A 243 -10.13 -6.45 -4.47
N LEU A 244 -9.83 -5.16 -4.72
CA LEU A 244 -9.55 -4.22 -3.64
C LEU A 244 -10.82 -3.89 -2.88
N GLY A 245 -10.69 -3.76 -1.56
CA GLY A 245 -11.78 -3.36 -0.70
C GLY A 245 -11.58 -3.80 0.74
N SER A 246 -12.43 -3.29 1.62
CA SER A 246 -12.37 -3.58 3.05
C SER A 246 -13.74 -3.29 3.67
N GLN A 247 -13.78 -2.73 4.86
CA GLN A 247 -15.00 -2.28 5.53
C GLN A 247 -14.91 -0.78 5.80
N SER A 248 -15.99 -0.09 5.43
CA SER A 248 -16.29 1.24 5.95
C SER A 248 -17.02 1.09 7.28
N ILE A 249 -17.01 2.16 8.07
CA ILE A 249 -17.69 2.21 9.37
C ILE A 249 -18.76 3.29 9.28
N TRP A 250 -19.95 3.01 9.79
CA TRP A 250 -20.98 4.03 9.93
C TRP A 250 -21.65 3.91 11.29
N GLY A 251 -22.19 5.01 11.79
CA GLY A 251 -23.01 5.02 12.99
C GLY A 251 -23.73 6.36 13.18
N SER A 252 -24.86 6.33 13.86
CA SER A 252 -25.71 7.50 14.08
C SER A 252 -26.00 7.75 15.55
N THR A 253 -26.21 9.00 15.93
CA THR A 253 -26.48 9.39 17.33
C THR A 253 -27.77 8.76 17.87
N ARG A 254 -28.71 8.42 16.98
CA ARG A 254 -29.92 7.65 17.31
C ARG A 254 -30.11 6.49 16.34
N PRO A 255 -30.80 5.40 16.73
CA PRO A 255 -31.12 4.30 15.82
C PRO A 255 -31.87 4.78 14.58
N ILE A 256 -31.55 4.22 13.41
CA ILE A 256 -32.26 4.49 12.16
C ILE A 256 -33.73 4.08 12.29
N ARG A 257 -34.64 5.00 11.98
CA ARG A 257 -36.09 4.80 11.95
C ARG A 257 -36.67 5.33 10.64
N SER A 258 -37.77 4.71 10.21
CA SER A 258 -38.52 5.15 9.03
C SER A 258 -39.15 6.53 9.29
N GLY A 259 -38.98 7.47 8.36
CA GLY A 259 -39.48 8.84 8.47
C GLY A 259 -38.56 9.82 9.20
N ASP A 260 -37.48 9.33 9.83
CA ASP A 260 -36.42 10.21 10.34
C ASP A 260 -35.57 10.72 9.18
N THR A 261 -34.94 11.86 9.38
CA THR A 261 -34.07 12.51 8.39
C THR A 261 -32.68 12.76 8.99
N TYR A 262 -31.66 12.84 8.15
CA TYR A 262 -30.27 12.65 8.57
C TYR A 262 -29.33 13.72 8.02
N VAL A 263 -28.42 14.19 8.86
CA VAL A 263 -27.23 14.94 8.47
C VAL A 263 -26.05 13.98 8.49
N LEU A 264 -25.40 13.80 7.34
CA LEU A 264 -24.27 12.89 7.20
C LEU A 264 -22.96 13.66 7.37
N ALA A 265 -22.01 13.04 8.04
CA ALA A 265 -20.66 13.54 8.23
C ALA A 265 -19.67 12.46 7.81
N THR A 266 -18.84 12.73 6.80
CA THR A 266 -17.98 11.72 6.16
C THR A 266 -16.51 12.10 6.19
N ALA A 267 -15.64 11.09 6.26
CA ALA A 267 -14.20 11.24 6.06
C ALA A 267 -13.62 9.94 5.49
N ALA A 268 -12.66 10.04 4.57
CA ALA A 268 -11.88 8.91 4.07
C ALA A 268 -10.91 8.37 5.13
N ILE A 269 -10.76 7.04 5.22
CA ILE A 269 -9.81 6.41 6.16
C ILE A 269 -8.60 5.77 5.48
N ASP A 270 -8.68 5.45 4.19
CA ASP A 270 -7.59 4.83 3.44
C ASP A 270 -6.66 5.86 2.81
N ALA A 271 -5.40 5.47 2.64
CA ALA A 271 -4.37 6.28 2.02
C ALA A 271 -3.71 5.56 0.85
N LEU A 272 -3.01 6.34 0.01
CA LEU A 272 -2.33 5.87 -1.19
C LEU A 272 -0.81 6.03 -1.07
N SER A 273 -0.07 5.07 -1.60
CA SER A 273 1.37 5.15 -1.84
C SER A 273 1.74 4.12 -2.90
N LEU A 274 2.84 4.33 -3.64
CA LEU A 274 3.41 3.30 -4.52
C LEU A 274 3.88 2.07 -3.72
N PHE A 275 4.22 2.30 -2.45
CA PHE A 275 4.66 1.27 -1.50
C PHE A 275 3.54 1.09 -0.47
N HIS A 276 2.73 0.04 -0.64
CA HIS A 276 1.45 -0.11 0.06
C HIS A 276 1.58 -0.15 1.59
N LYS A 277 2.68 -0.67 2.16
CA LYS A 277 2.93 -0.64 3.62
C LYS A 277 3.40 0.73 4.11
N GLN A 278 3.68 1.65 3.19
CA GLN A 278 4.06 3.04 3.47
C GLN A 278 2.94 4.03 3.11
N SER A 279 1.68 3.58 3.09
CA SER A 279 0.50 4.43 2.87
C SER A 279 0.14 5.20 4.15
N PHE A 280 0.95 6.23 4.42
CA PHE A 280 0.90 7.30 5.43
C PHE A 280 -0.46 7.90 5.78
N GLY A 281 -1.25 8.31 4.80
CA GLY A 281 -1.28 9.74 4.47
C GLY A 281 -1.80 10.63 5.60
N ALA A 282 -0.89 11.10 6.46
CA ALA A 282 -1.20 11.85 7.67
C ALA A 282 -2.09 13.07 7.39
N GLU A 283 -1.77 13.81 6.32
CA GLU A 283 -2.60 14.89 5.82
C GLU A 283 -3.72 14.42 4.91
N ALA A 284 -3.44 13.49 3.99
CA ALA A 284 -4.43 13.01 3.04
C ALA A 284 -5.73 12.53 3.69
N ASP A 285 -5.65 11.93 4.89
CA ASP A 285 -6.77 11.22 5.53
C ASP A 285 -6.81 11.33 7.05
N ALA A 286 -5.70 11.09 7.76
CA ALA A 286 -5.74 10.93 9.21
C ALA A 286 -6.25 12.18 9.94
N ALA A 287 -5.82 13.37 9.51
CA ALA A 287 -6.27 14.63 10.11
C ALA A 287 -7.80 14.77 10.06
N ALA A 288 -8.43 14.48 8.92
CA ALA A 288 -9.89 14.53 8.75
C ALA A 288 -10.61 13.50 9.63
N VAL A 289 -10.11 12.26 9.70
CA VAL A 289 -10.66 11.21 10.57
C VAL A 289 -10.60 11.62 12.04
N VAL A 290 -9.49 12.22 12.48
CA VAL A 290 -9.33 12.73 13.85
C VAL A 290 -10.35 13.82 14.13
N ALA A 291 -10.49 14.79 13.23
CA ALA A 291 -11.42 15.91 13.41
C ALA A 291 -12.86 15.42 13.49
N LEU A 292 -13.26 14.49 12.62
CA LEU A 292 -14.61 13.94 12.60
C LEU A 292 -14.94 13.12 13.85
N LEU A 293 -14.02 12.27 14.31
CA LEU A 293 -14.18 11.49 15.54
C LEU A 293 -14.20 12.37 16.80
N ALA A 294 -13.38 13.43 16.84
CA ALA A 294 -13.40 14.40 17.92
C ALA A 294 -14.69 15.25 17.92
N ALA A 295 -15.24 15.56 16.75
CA ALA A 295 -16.54 16.21 16.64
C ALA A 295 -17.67 15.30 17.14
N ALA A 296 -17.62 14.00 16.83
CA ALA A 296 -18.56 13.02 17.34
C ALA A 296 -18.50 12.92 18.89
N ASP A 297 -17.30 12.88 19.47
CA ASP A 297 -17.09 12.87 20.94
C ASP A 297 -17.62 14.15 21.61
N ALA A 298 -17.48 15.32 20.97
CA ALA A 298 -18.04 16.57 21.49
C ALA A 298 -19.59 16.57 21.45
N LEU A 299 -20.18 16.19 20.32
CA LEU A 299 -21.64 16.11 20.16
C LEU A 299 -22.30 15.11 21.11
N ALA A 300 -21.61 14.02 21.41
CA ALA A 300 -22.07 12.99 22.33
C ALA A 300 -22.25 13.47 23.76
N LYS A 301 -21.46 14.47 24.18
CA LYS A 301 -21.51 15.05 25.52
C LYS A 301 -22.66 16.05 25.68
N GLU A 302 -23.29 16.46 24.58
CA GLU A 302 -24.42 17.37 24.58
C GLU A 302 -25.76 16.62 24.64
N PRO A 303 -26.51 16.68 25.76
CA PRO A 303 -27.75 15.93 25.91
C PRO A 303 -28.85 16.32 24.91
N THR A 304 -28.79 17.53 24.36
CA THR A 304 -29.77 18.01 23.39
C THR A 304 -29.61 17.36 22.01
N THR A 305 -28.45 16.78 21.71
CA THR A 305 -28.15 16.09 20.44
C THR A 305 -29.16 14.99 20.13
N ILE A 306 -29.61 14.23 21.14
CA ILE A 306 -30.60 13.16 20.96
C ILE A 306 -32.03 13.67 20.72
N THR A 307 -32.29 14.95 20.97
CA THR A 307 -33.62 15.57 20.78
C THR A 307 -33.73 16.37 19.49
N LEU A 308 -32.66 16.40 18.67
CA LEU A 308 -32.64 17.18 17.44
C LEU A 308 -33.68 16.69 16.42
N PRO A 309 -34.24 17.60 15.60
CA PRO A 309 -35.12 17.27 14.48
C PRO A 309 -34.52 16.21 13.56
N HIS A 310 -33.24 16.37 13.20
CA HIS A 310 -32.54 15.44 12.34
C HIS A 310 -31.51 14.63 13.13
N ASN A 311 -31.35 13.37 12.73
CA ASN A 311 -30.34 12.49 13.29
C ASN A 311 -28.98 12.79 12.64
N ILE A 312 -27.88 12.59 13.36
CA ILE A 312 -26.53 12.79 12.82
C ILE A 312 -25.92 11.42 12.57
N MET A 313 -25.44 11.19 11.35
CA MET A 313 -24.79 9.95 10.93
C MET A 313 -23.34 10.22 10.54
N PHE A 314 -22.42 9.54 11.21
CA PHE A 314 -21.00 9.58 10.90
C PHE A 314 -20.63 8.39 10.03
N MET A 315 -19.79 8.61 9.01
CA MET A 315 -19.25 7.55 8.17
C MET A 315 -17.74 7.73 8.00
N LEU A 316 -17.00 6.66 8.23
CA LEU A 316 -15.58 6.54 7.95
C LEU A 316 -15.43 5.61 6.75
N LEU A 317 -15.01 6.17 5.62
CA LEU A 317 -15.15 5.56 4.30
C LEU A 317 -13.81 5.00 3.82
N ASN A 318 -13.82 3.72 3.47
CA ASN A 318 -12.61 2.98 3.10
C ASN A 318 -12.58 2.70 1.58
N GLY A 319 -11.40 2.69 0.98
CA GLY A 319 -11.21 2.53 -0.46
C GLY A 319 -11.53 3.80 -1.27
N GLU A 320 -11.55 4.98 -0.64
CA GLU A 320 -11.79 6.25 -1.30
C GLU A 320 -10.64 6.62 -2.25
N LYS A 321 -9.40 6.22 -1.96
CA LYS A 321 -8.24 6.48 -2.85
C LYS A 321 -8.20 5.58 -4.09
N PHE A 322 -9.07 4.58 -4.14
CA PHE A 322 -9.25 3.66 -5.26
C PHE A 322 -10.61 3.91 -5.88
N ASP A 323 -10.78 5.10 -6.46
CA ASP A 323 -11.98 5.49 -7.20
C ASP A 323 -13.28 5.39 -6.40
N TYR A 324 -13.26 5.91 -5.17
CA TYR A 324 -14.46 6.04 -4.32
C TYR A 324 -15.12 4.70 -4.02
N THR A 325 -14.34 3.63 -3.80
CA THR A 325 -14.88 2.27 -3.67
C THR A 325 -15.88 2.14 -2.53
N GLY A 326 -15.59 2.70 -1.34
CA GLY A 326 -16.47 2.61 -0.18
C GLY A 326 -17.73 3.47 -0.33
N SER A 327 -17.56 4.74 -0.67
CA SER A 327 -18.68 5.67 -0.83
C SER A 327 -19.59 5.27 -1.99
N SER A 328 -19.05 4.75 -3.09
CA SER A 328 -19.84 4.18 -4.20
C SER A 328 -20.62 2.93 -3.77
N ALA A 329 -20.01 2.05 -2.96
CA ALA A 329 -20.70 0.88 -2.43
C ALA A 329 -21.91 1.26 -1.58
N ILE A 330 -21.74 2.26 -0.71
CA ILE A 330 -22.81 2.77 0.16
C ILE A 330 -23.86 3.51 -0.65
N ALA A 331 -23.47 4.41 -1.56
CA ALA A 331 -24.40 5.15 -2.41
C ALA A 331 -25.28 4.20 -3.24
N ASN A 332 -24.70 3.14 -3.82
CA ASN A 332 -25.46 2.12 -4.53
C ASN A 332 -26.41 1.33 -3.59
N GLN A 333 -26.01 1.05 -2.35
CA GLN A 333 -26.90 0.41 -1.38
C GLN A 333 -28.06 1.31 -0.96
N ILE A 334 -27.85 2.62 -0.82
CA ILE A 334 -28.92 3.61 -0.58
C ILE A 334 -29.86 3.66 -1.79
N ALA A 335 -29.30 3.76 -3.00
CA ALA A 335 -30.06 3.80 -4.26
C ALA A 335 -30.97 2.57 -4.45
N THR A 336 -30.51 1.41 -3.98
CA THR A 336 -31.22 0.13 -4.11
C THR A 336 -32.07 -0.23 -2.89
N GLY A 337 -32.13 0.62 -1.86
CA GLY A 337 -32.91 0.40 -0.64
C GLY A 337 -32.37 -0.70 0.28
N ASN A 338 -31.07 -1.00 0.18
CA ASN A 338 -30.38 -2.03 0.96
C ASN A 338 -29.57 -1.47 2.13
N PHE A 339 -29.41 -0.15 2.23
CA PHE A 339 -28.71 0.49 3.36
C PHE A 339 -29.66 0.78 4.54
N PRO A 340 -29.26 0.56 5.80
CA PRO A 340 -28.14 -0.31 6.23
C PRO A 340 -28.51 -1.81 6.14
N SER A 341 -29.80 -2.09 5.88
CA SER A 341 -30.35 -3.42 5.65
C SER A 341 -31.72 -3.26 4.99
N ALA A 342 -32.15 -4.21 4.17
CA ALA A 342 -33.44 -4.17 3.46
C ALA A 342 -34.70 -3.99 4.36
N SER A 343 -34.59 -4.22 5.67
CA SER A 343 -35.68 -4.06 6.64
C SER A 343 -35.78 -2.65 7.26
N LYS A 344 -34.82 -1.76 6.98
CA LYS A 344 -34.78 -0.38 7.47
C LYS A 344 -34.81 0.55 6.27
N ALA A 345 -35.92 1.26 6.08
CA ALA A 345 -36.05 2.25 5.02
C ALA A 345 -35.09 3.42 5.30
N PHE A 346 -34.14 3.63 4.40
CA PHE A 346 -33.27 4.80 4.33
C PHE A 346 -32.97 5.05 2.85
N GLY A 347 -33.35 6.23 2.35
CA GLY A 347 -33.14 6.65 0.96
C GLY A 347 -32.42 7.99 0.88
N PHE A 348 -32.11 8.42 -0.35
CA PHE A 348 -31.49 9.73 -0.58
C PHE A 348 -32.38 10.90 -0.13
N ASP A 349 -33.70 10.75 -0.18
CA ASP A 349 -34.66 11.79 0.26
C ASP A 349 -34.63 12.01 1.78
N ASP A 350 -34.10 11.04 2.54
CA ASP A 350 -33.93 11.15 4.00
C ASP A 350 -32.67 11.96 4.37
N ILE A 351 -31.79 12.24 3.42
CA ILE A 351 -30.54 12.99 3.64
C ILE A 351 -30.81 14.50 3.52
N LYS A 352 -30.61 15.22 4.63
CA LYS A 352 -30.82 16.68 4.72
C LYS A 352 -29.59 17.50 4.42
N ALA A 353 -28.42 16.98 4.75
CA ALA A 353 -27.14 17.60 4.43
C ALA A 353 -26.03 16.55 4.48
N VAL A 354 -24.97 16.76 3.72
CA VAL A 354 -23.72 16.01 3.81
C VAL A 354 -22.57 16.98 4.09
N LEU A 355 -21.79 16.69 5.12
CA LEU A 355 -20.56 17.40 5.44
C LEU A 355 -19.39 16.43 5.26
N ASP A 356 -18.61 16.61 4.21
CA ASP A 356 -17.48 15.74 3.87
C ASP A 356 -16.17 16.42 4.25
N VAL A 357 -15.31 15.76 5.02
CA VAL A 357 -14.10 16.38 5.58
C VAL A 357 -12.88 15.72 4.96
N GLU A 358 -12.03 16.52 4.31
CA GLU A 358 -10.87 16.04 3.55
C GLU A 358 -9.69 17.02 3.73
N GLN A 359 -8.46 16.51 3.96
CA GLN A 359 -7.22 17.32 4.05
C GLN A 359 -7.36 18.62 4.88
N ILE A 360 -7.29 18.50 6.21
CA ILE A 360 -7.47 19.63 7.15
C ILE A 360 -6.28 19.86 8.10
N GLY A 361 -5.20 19.11 7.97
CA GLY A 361 -4.10 19.11 8.95
C GLY A 361 -2.97 20.08 8.61
N LEU A 362 -2.93 20.66 7.41
CA LEU A 362 -1.95 21.69 7.00
C LEU A 362 -2.49 23.13 7.05
N LEU A 363 -3.46 23.38 7.95
CA LEU A 363 -3.98 24.72 8.18
C LEU A 363 -2.90 25.67 8.72
N ASP A 364 -2.69 26.79 8.03
CA ASP A 364 -1.76 27.83 8.46
C ASP A 364 -2.33 28.60 9.66
N SER A 365 -1.73 28.36 10.84
CA SER A 365 -2.04 28.97 12.13
C SER A 365 -2.03 30.51 12.17
N ALA A 366 -1.47 31.19 11.16
CA ALA A 366 -1.45 32.65 11.11
C ALA A 366 -2.68 33.29 10.44
N THR A 367 -3.24 32.70 9.37
CA THR A 367 -4.27 33.36 8.53
C THR A 367 -5.04 32.45 7.54
N GLY A 368 -4.81 31.13 7.50
CA GLY A 368 -5.40 30.27 6.46
C GLY A 368 -6.90 30.04 6.65
N PRO A 369 -7.78 30.37 5.67
CA PRO A 369 -9.21 30.07 5.79
C PRO A 369 -9.46 28.58 5.56
N ILE A 370 -10.51 28.06 6.21
CA ILE A 370 -11.11 26.77 5.84
C ILE A 370 -11.92 26.99 4.56
N TYR A 371 -11.81 26.07 3.61
CA TYR A 371 -12.53 26.16 2.34
C TYR A 371 -13.71 25.20 2.34
N LEU A 372 -14.87 25.73 1.95
CA LEU A 372 -16.15 25.04 1.87
C LEU A 372 -16.52 24.89 0.40
N HIS A 373 -16.22 23.74 -0.20
CA HIS A 373 -16.51 23.48 -1.60
C HIS A 373 -17.93 22.97 -1.77
N ILE A 374 -18.66 23.57 -2.72
CA ILE A 374 -20.00 23.16 -3.10
C ILE A 374 -20.09 22.84 -4.58
N ASP A 375 -20.99 21.92 -4.93
CA ASP A 375 -21.21 21.56 -6.32
C ASP A 375 -22.05 22.61 -7.05
N SER A 376 -21.40 23.32 -7.97
CA SER A 376 -22.03 24.35 -8.80
C SER A 376 -23.17 23.86 -9.68
N ASN A 377 -23.22 22.55 -9.95
CA ASN A 377 -24.19 21.94 -10.88
C ASN A 377 -25.29 21.16 -10.15
N SER A 378 -25.50 21.39 -8.85
CA SER A 378 -26.58 20.75 -8.08
C SER A 378 -27.96 21.05 -8.67
N THR A 379 -28.89 20.10 -8.53
CA THR A 379 -30.30 20.32 -8.90
C THR A 379 -31.08 21.12 -7.86
N ASP A 380 -30.52 21.32 -6.66
CA ASP A 380 -31.06 22.21 -5.62
C ASP A 380 -29.96 23.16 -5.10
N PRO A 381 -29.59 24.18 -5.90
CA PRO A 381 -28.53 25.11 -5.53
C PRO A 381 -28.87 25.97 -4.31
N VAL A 382 -30.17 26.15 -3.99
CA VAL A 382 -30.62 26.93 -2.83
C VAL A 382 -30.36 26.15 -1.55
N ALA A 383 -30.71 24.86 -1.51
CA ALA A 383 -30.42 24.01 -0.36
C ALA A 383 -28.90 23.88 -0.12
N VAL A 384 -28.11 23.69 -1.18
CA VAL A 384 -26.64 23.65 -1.09
C VAL A 384 -26.07 24.95 -0.53
N ALA A 385 -26.51 26.10 -1.03
CA ALA A 385 -26.06 27.41 -0.54
C ALA A 385 -26.46 27.66 0.92
N ASN A 386 -27.64 27.18 1.34
CA ASN A 386 -28.10 27.28 2.73
C ASN A 386 -27.21 26.44 3.67
N VAL A 387 -26.94 25.18 3.31
CA VAL A 387 -26.03 24.31 4.09
C VAL A 387 -24.65 24.95 4.18
N ALA A 388 -24.09 25.43 3.06
CA ALA A 388 -22.79 26.11 3.06
C ALA A 388 -22.78 27.37 3.93
N SER A 389 -23.85 28.16 3.93
CA SER A 389 -23.98 29.35 4.78
C SER A 389 -24.03 29.01 6.26
N ILE A 390 -24.73 27.93 6.64
CA ILE A 390 -24.80 27.46 8.03
C ILE A 390 -23.41 27.02 8.50
N VAL A 391 -22.72 26.19 7.71
CA VAL A 391 -21.36 25.72 8.01
C VAL A 391 -20.40 26.91 8.10
N ASN A 392 -20.47 27.85 7.15
CA ASN A 392 -19.66 29.07 7.14
C ASN A 392 -19.83 29.90 8.42
N ALA A 393 -21.06 30.05 8.91
CA ALA A 393 -21.34 30.78 10.14
C ALA A 393 -20.71 30.10 11.37
N GLN A 394 -20.74 28.77 11.46
CA GLN A 394 -20.15 28.05 12.58
C GLN A 394 -18.62 28.02 12.55
N VAL A 395 -18.03 27.90 11.35
CA VAL A 395 -16.58 28.02 11.16
C VAL A 395 -16.09 29.41 11.55
N THR A 396 -16.75 30.48 11.07
CA THR A 396 -16.34 31.87 11.37
C THR A 396 -16.60 32.28 12.83
N ALA A 397 -17.55 31.63 13.51
CA ALA A 397 -17.75 31.78 14.94
C ALA A 397 -16.66 31.10 15.78
N THR A 398 -15.89 30.18 15.20
CA THR A 398 -14.79 29.49 15.88
C THR A 398 -13.55 30.36 15.86
N ALA A 399 -13.01 30.66 17.06
CA ALA A 399 -11.91 31.59 17.20
C ALA A 399 -10.68 31.16 16.37
N GLY A 400 -10.13 32.09 15.59
CA GLY A 400 -8.92 31.85 14.78
C GLY A 400 -9.17 31.34 13.37
N PHE A 401 -10.43 31.11 12.96
CA PHE A 401 -10.74 30.68 11.59
C PHE A 401 -11.54 31.71 10.79
N ALA A 402 -11.20 31.76 9.50
CA ALA A 402 -12.05 32.30 8.45
C ALA A 402 -12.57 31.15 7.60
N ALA A 403 -13.67 31.38 6.88
CA ALA A 403 -14.21 30.42 5.93
C ALA A 403 -14.42 31.07 4.56
N ASN A 404 -14.16 30.30 3.50
CA ASN A 404 -14.39 30.70 2.12
C ASN A 404 -15.25 29.65 1.42
N ILE A 405 -16.41 30.05 0.91
CA ILE A 405 -17.24 29.18 0.09
C ILE A 405 -16.69 29.19 -1.34
N ILE A 406 -16.34 28.00 -1.84
CA ILE A 406 -15.86 27.78 -3.20
C ILE A 406 -16.99 27.16 -4.02
N ASN A 407 -17.40 27.88 -5.05
CA ASN A 407 -18.43 27.47 -6.00
C ASN A 407 -17.92 27.75 -7.41
N ASN A 408 -17.18 26.78 -7.98
CA ASN A 408 -16.49 26.97 -9.26
C ASN A 408 -16.73 25.79 -10.21
N THR A 409 -17.38 26.08 -11.33
CA THR A 409 -17.67 25.10 -12.38
C THR A 409 -16.44 24.60 -13.12
N ALA A 410 -15.36 25.40 -13.17
CA ALA A 410 -14.13 25.04 -13.88
C ALA A 410 -13.31 23.98 -13.12
N THR A 411 -13.37 23.98 -11.79
CA THR A 411 -12.64 23.03 -10.94
C THR A 411 -13.53 21.86 -10.50
N GLY A 412 -14.85 22.10 -10.41
CA GLY A 412 -15.76 21.19 -9.72
C GLY A 412 -15.46 21.10 -8.22
N LEU A 413 -16.02 20.08 -7.56
CA LEU A 413 -15.60 19.66 -6.23
C LEU A 413 -14.19 19.03 -6.26
N PRO A 414 -13.39 19.19 -5.18
CA PRO A 414 -12.19 18.38 -4.98
C PRO A 414 -12.52 16.89 -4.89
N PRO A 415 -11.55 15.98 -5.10
CA PRO A 415 -11.75 14.56 -4.94
C PRO A 415 -12.19 14.27 -3.50
N ALA A 416 -13.46 13.89 -3.33
CA ALA A 416 -14.10 13.72 -2.03
C ALA A 416 -15.24 12.71 -2.14
N SER A 417 -15.52 12.03 -1.04
CA SER A 417 -16.56 10.99 -0.93
C SER A 417 -17.95 11.46 -1.38
N LEU A 418 -18.28 12.74 -1.15
CA LEU A 418 -19.52 13.39 -1.57
C LEU A 418 -19.82 13.20 -3.06
N GLN A 419 -18.79 13.14 -3.91
CA GLN A 419 -18.96 12.94 -5.35
C GLN A 419 -19.68 11.62 -5.67
N ALA A 420 -19.43 10.55 -4.92
CA ALA A 420 -20.08 9.26 -5.14
C ALA A 420 -21.58 9.30 -4.82
N PHE A 421 -21.98 10.00 -3.76
CA PHE A 421 -23.39 10.21 -3.43
C PHE A 421 -24.08 11.08 -4.49
N LEU A 422 -23.42 12.15 -4.93
CA LEU A 422 -23.95 13.06 -5.95
C LEU A 422 -24.12 12.40 -7.33
N LYS A 423 -23.37 11.34 -7.64
CA LYS A 423 -23.58 10.54 -8.86
C LYS A 423 -24.93 9.85 -8.89
N GLU A 424 -25.39 9.39 -7.73
CA GLU A 424 -26.65 8.66 -7.59
C GLU A 424 -27.83 9.62 -7.34
N SER A 425 -27.60 10.74 -6.64
CA SER A 425 -28.61 11.79 -6.46
C SER A 425 -28.01 13.20 -6.46
N ARG A 426 -28.34 13.99 -7.49
CA ARG A 426 -27.85 15.37 -7.70
C ARG A 426 -28.45 16.42 -6.75
N GLY A 427 -29.53 16.06 -6.05
CA GLY A 427 -30.28 16.96 -5.18
C GLY A 427 -29.76 17.02 -3.74
N ILE A 428 -28.76 16.21 -3.39
CA ILE A 428 -28.22 16.19 -2.03
C ILE A 428 -27.47 17.50 -1.77
N PRO A 429 -27.85 18.28 -0.74
CA PRO A 429 -27.10 19.45 -0.37
C PRO A 429 -25.86 19.05 0.44
N GLY A 430 -24.68 19.21 -0.18
CA GLY A 430 -23.42 18.78 0.42
C GLY A 430 -22.34 19.85 0.37
N VAL A 431 -21.43 19.81 1.35
CA VAL A 431 -20.26 20.69 1.46
C VAL A 431 -19.03 19.85 1.75
N VAL A 432 -17.95 20.07 1.00
CA VAL A 432 -16.63 19.50 1.31
C VAL A 432 -15.80 20.54 2.06
N VAL A 433 -15.32 20.17 3.25
CA VAL A 433 -14.51 21.00 4.15
C VAL A 433 -13.04 20.62 3.99
N THR A 434 -12.20 21.59 3.61
CA THR A 434 -10.77 21.37 3.34
C THR A 434 -9.89 22.53 3.79
N ASP A 435 -8.58 22.33 3.81
CA ASP A 435 -7.57 23.36 4.02
C ASP A 435 -7.16 24.13 2.75
N HIS A 436 -7.70 23.76 1.58
CA HIS A 436 -7.26 24.27 0.28
C HIS A 436 -8.41 24.77 -0.60
N GLY A 437 -8.23 25.92 -1.25
CA GLY A 437 -9.25 26.50 -2.13
C GLY A 437 -9.16 26.08 -3.59
N LEU A 438 -7.95 25.83 -4.09
CA LEU A 438 -7.70 25.55 -5.52
C LEU A 438 -6.86 24.28 -5.73
N THR A 439 -5.74 24.14 -5.05
CA THR A 439 -4.86 22.97 -5.18
C THR A 439 -4.41 22.53 -3.80
N PHE A 440 -4.13 21.24 -3.62
CA PHE A 440 -3.72 20.70 -2.32
C PHE A 440 -2.55 21.47 -1.72
N ASN A 441 -2.65 21.75 -0.41
CA ASN A 441 -1.51 22.19 0.39
C ASN A 441 -0.53 21.03 0.59
N ASN A 442 -1.04 19.79 0.64
CA ASN A 442 -0.24 18.58 0.70
C ASN A 442 0.58 18.38 -0.59
N LYS A 443 1.85 18.79 -0.57
CA LYS A 443 2.81 18.58 -1.67
C LYS A 443 3.42 17.19 -1.70
N LEU A 444 3.05 16.33 -0.75
CA LEU A 444 3.59 14.98 -0.56
C LEU A 444 2.51 13.90 -0.71
N TYR A 445 1.34 14.27 -1.25
CA TYR A 445 0.18 13.41 -1.41
C TYR A 445 0.53 12.11 -2.16
N GLY A 446 0.11 10.97 -1.64
CA GLY A 446 0.35 9.68 -2.29
C GLY A 446 1.79 9.17 -2.18
N THR A 447 2.57 9.64 -1.20
CA THR A 447 3.96 9.21 -0.97
C THR A 447 4.18 8.71 0.45
N PRO A 448 5.27 7.95 0.70
CA PRO A 448 5.71 7.62 2.07
C PRO A 448 6.00 8.84 2.97
N PHE A 449 6.09 10.04 2.40
CA PHE A 449 6.34 11.29 3.10
C PHE A 449 5.07 12.05 3.46
N ASP A 450 3.91 11.45 3.34
CA ASP A 450 2.71 11.96 4.00
C ASP A 450 2.57 11.28 5.37
N ASP A 451 3.46 11.64 6.31
CA ASP A 451 3.66 10.99 7.61
C ASP A 451 3.50 11.97 8.80
N ALA A 452 3.75 11.48 10.03
CA ALA A 452 3.67 12.29 11.25
C ALA A 452 4.60 13.52 11.31
N THR A 453 5.59 13.64 10.43
CA THR A 453 6.40 14.86 10.38
C THR A 453 5.72 15.97 9.58
N LEU A 454 4.78 15.62 8.69
CA LEU A 454 3.96 16.58 7.96
C LEU A 454 2.79 17.08 8.82
N VAL A 455 2.10 16.18 9.52
CA VAL A 455 1.05 16.50 10.49
C VAL A 455 1.45 15.99 11.87
N ASN A 456 2.09 16.87 12.66
CA ASN A 456 2.80 16.47 13.86
C ASN A 456 1.93 16.52 15.13
N ALA A 457 1.63 15.34 15.69
CA ALA A 457 0.89 15.23 16.95
C ALA A 457 1.61 15.78 18.19
N SER A 458 2.92 16.03 18.11
CA SER A 458 3.69 16.67 19.18
C SER A 458 3.70 18.20 19.06
N ASP A 459 3.27 18.74 17.93
CA ASP A 459 3.14 20.19 17.73
C ASP A 459 1.78 20.68 18.25
N ALA A 460 1.82 21.58 19.22
CA ALA A 460 0.62 22.14 19.84
C ALA A 460 -0.21 22.96 18.85
N ALA A 461 0.42 23.64 17.88
CA ALA A 461 -0.33 24.42 16.88
C ALA A 461 -1.14 23.49 15.96
N THR A 462 -0.52 22.42 15.45
CA THR A 462 -1.19 21.37 14.66
C THR A 462 -2.37 20.76 15.42
N VAL A 463 -2.15 20.33 16.67
CA VAL A 463 -3.22 19.73 17.50
C VAL A 463 -4.36 20.73 17.76
N ASN A 464 -4.04 21.99 18.08
CA ASN A 464 -5.05 23.02 18.32
C ASN A 464 -5.85 23.35 17.07
N ASN A 465 -5.22 23.40 15.90
CA ASN A 465 -5.90 23.63 14.63
C ASN A 465 -6.92 22.51 14.35
N ILE A 466 -6.50 21.25 14.45
CA ILE A 466 -7.40 20.10 14.27
C ILE A 466 -8.52 20.10 15.33
N CYS A 467 -8.20 20.48 16.57
CA CYS A 467 -9.19 20.59 17.65
C CYS A 467 -10.26 21.66 17.37
N ASN A 468 -9.84 22.82 16.85
CA ASN A 468 -10.74 23.89 16.47
C ASN A 468 -11.58 23.52 15.22
N VAL A 469 -11.00 22.79 14.26
CA VAL A 469 -11.75 22.24 13.11
C VAL A 469 -12.81 21.26 13.59
N ALA A 470 -12.47 20.36 14.50
CA ALA A 470 -13.42 19.44 15.11
C ALA A 470 -14.57 20.18 15.83
N LEU A 471 -14.27 21.30 16.50
CA LEU A 471 -15.30 22.12 17.15
C LEU A 471 -16.22 22.79 16.10
N ALA A 472 -15.65 23.33 15.02
CA ALA A 472 -16.42 23.90 13.93
C ALA A 472 -17.31 22.85 13.25
N ILE A 473 -16.81 21.62 13.03
CA ILE A 473 -17.59 20.49 12.51
C ILE A 473 -18.72 20.13 13.47
N ALA A 474 -18.44 19.97 14.77
CA ALA A 474 -19.47 19.65 15.77
C ALA A 474 -20.58 20.70 15.79
N ASN A 475 -20.23 22.00 15.84
CA ASN A 475 -21.17 23.10 15.81
C ASN A 475 -21.98 23.12 14.50
N SER A 476 -21.34 22.86 13.36
CA SER A 476 -21.99 22.78 12.05
C SER A 476 -23.01 21.65 11.99
N LEU A 477 -22.64 20.44 12.44
CA LEU A 477 -23.54 19.30 12.46
C LEU A 477 -24.72 19.52 13.40
N TYR A 478 -24.51 20.14 14.56
CA TYR A 478 -25.59 20.53 15.47
C TYR A 478 -26.53 21.54 14.81
N ALA A 479 -25.98 22.60 14.22
CA ALA A 479 -26.75 23.63 13.54
C ALA A 479 -27.56 23.04 12.37
N LEU A 480 -26.96 22.20 11.54
CA LEU A 480 -27.66 21.53 10.45
C LEU A 480 -28.77 20.59 10.97
N ALA A 481 -28.49 19.83 12.02
CA ALA A 481 -29.45 18.89 12.57
C ALA A 481 -30.61 19.55 13.35
N SER A 482 -30.44 20.81 13.73
CA SER A 482 -31.46 21.65 14.38
C SER A 482 -32.22 22.57 13.43
N ASP A 483 -32.07 22.43 12.11
CA ASP A 483 -32.61 23.40 11.12
C ASP A 483 -32.10 24.83 11.35
N ASN A 484 -30.91 24.96 11.94
CA ASN A 484 -30.34 26.20 12.42
C ASN A 484 -31.31 26.98 13.34
N SER A 485 -32.18 26.24 14.06
CA SER A 485 -33.16 26.80 14.97
C SER A 485 -32.59 26.85 16.39
N GLY A 486 -32.54 28.06 16.96
CA GLY A 486 -31.97 28.29 18.29
C GLY A 486 -30.45 28.48 18.30
N SER A 487 -29.88 28.55 19.50
CA SER A 487 -28.45 28.73 19.70
C SER A 487 -27.74 27.37 19.79
N VAL A 488 -26.64 27.21 19.05
CA VAL A 488 -25.73 26.07 19.21
C VAL A 488 -25.17 26.08 20.65
N PRO A 489 -25.22 24.96 21.39
CA PRO A 489 -24.64 24.83 22.72
C PRO A 489 -23.14 25.15 22.72
N ALA A 490 -22.64 25.63 23.85
CA ALA A 490 -21.20 25.88 24.02
C ALA A 490 -20.44 24.55 24.20
N MET A 491 -20.19 23.86 23.09
CA MET A 491 -19.48 22.59 23.05
C MET A 491 -17.97 22.77 23.31
N THR A 492 -17.36 21.73 23.87
CA THR A 492 -15.90 21.67 24.09
C THR A 492 -15.33 20.40 23.48
N VAL A 493 -14.29 20.54 22.65
CA VAL A 493 -13.54 19.41 22.10
C VAL A 493 -12.37 19.07 23.03
N ASN A 494 -12.15 17.77 23.26
CA ASN A 494 -11.01 17.29 24.03
C ASN A 494 -9.74 17.25 23.16
N CYS A 495 -8.91 18.30 23.21
CA CYS A 495 -7.68 18.33 22.40
C CYS A 495 -6.63 17.27 22.82
N THR A 496 -6.69 16.73 24.05
CA THR A 496 -5.86 15.58 24.46
C THR A 496 -6.30 14.30 23.74
N PHE A 497 -7.60 14.14 23.49
CA PHE A 497 -8.13 13.06 22.66
C PHE A 497 -7.70 13.22 21.20
N VAL A 498 -7.78 14.43 20.65
CA VAL A 498 -7.26 14.76 19.30
C VAL A 498 -5.79 14.37 19.16
N GLN A 499 -4.94 14.80 20.10
CA GLN A 499 -3.52 14.47 20.10
C GLN A 499 -3.27 12.96 20.18
N SER A 500 -3.99 12.28 21.07
CA SER A 500 -3.85 10.84 21.27
C SER A 500 -4.24 10.06 20.02
N LEU A 501 -5.39 10.39 19.42
CA LEU A 501 -5.89 9.75 18.22
C LEU A 501 -5.00 10.02 17.01
N LEU A 502 -4.52 11.25 16.83
CA LEU A 502 -3.57 11.57 15.76
C LEU A 502 -2.27 10.77 15.93
N THR A 503 -1.77 10.63 17.16
CA THR A 503 -0.57 9.80 17.45
C THR A 503 -0.82 8.33 17.09
N CYS A 504 -1.99 7.79 17.41
CA CYS A 504 -2.35 6.42 17.03
C CYS A 504 -2.35 6.20 15.51
N LEU A 505 -2.84 7.19 14.77
CA LEU A 505 -3.01 7.13 13.33
C LEU A 505 -1.76 7.49 12.51
N THR A 506 -0.77 8.14 13.11
CA THR A 506 0.40 8.65 12.37
C THR A 506 1.74 8.23 12.95
N VAL A 507 1.79 7.61 14.13
CA VAL A 507 3.05 7.23 14.78
C VAL A 507 3.07 5.76 15.18
N ASN A 508 2.05 5.29 15.91
CA ASN A 508 2.04 3.92 16.44
C ASN A 508 0.63 3.41 16.71
N GLU A 509 0.22 2.33 16.02
CA GLU A 509 -1.09 1.68 16.23
C GLU A 509 -1.26 1.13 17.65
N LYS A 510 -0.17 0.74 18.31
CA LYS A 510 -0.18 0.28 19.70
C LYS A 510 -0.21 1.43 20.70
N CYS A 511 -0.80 2.57 20.36
CA CYS A 511 -0.98 3.70 21.27
C CYS A 511 -1.93 3.35 22.44
N ALA A 512 -1.89 4.15 23.51
CA ALA A 512 -2.72 3.92 24.69
C ALA A 512 -4.23 3.97 24.41
N LEU A 513 -4.68 4.82 23.48
CA LEU A 513 -6.10 4.93 23.13
C LEU A 513 -6.62 3.67 22.42
N PHE A 514 -5.92 3.17 21.40
CA PHE A 514 -6.33 1.95 20.71
C PHE A 514 -6.14 0.69 21.57
N GLN A 515 -5.18 0.66 22.50
CA GLN A 515 -5.09 -0.45 23.46
C GLN A 515 -6.34 -0.58 24.34
N GLN A 516 -7.04 0.53 24.62
CA GLN A 516 -8.29 0.50 25.40
C GLN A 516 -9.44 -0.18 24.65
N THR A 517 -9.35 -0.32 23.32
CA THR A 517 -10.37 -1.01 22.53
C THR A 517 -10.17 -2.53 22.55
N GLY A 518 -9.14 -3.06 23.22
CA GLY A 518 -8.88 -4.50 23.34
C GLY A 518 -8.43 -5.19 22.05
N ASN A 519 -8.19 -4.44 20.97
CA ASN A 519 -7.73 -4.96 19.69
C ASN A 519 -6.20 -5.23 19.73
N ASN A 520 -5.77 -6.37 19.19
CA ASN A 520 -4.36 -6.73 19.13
C ASN A 520 -3.68 -6.03 17.95
N LEU A 521 -3.14 -4.84 18.18
CA LEU A 521 -2.48 -4.04 17.17
C LEU A 521 -0.94 -4.15 17.23
N PRO A 522 -0.28 -4.18 16.06
CA PRO A 522 1.18 -4.15 15.97
C PRO A 522 1.77 -2.83 16.48
N SER A 523 3.04 -2.87 16.91
CA SER A 523 3.79 -1.68 17.34
C SER A 523 4.57 -1.07 16.17
N ASN A 524 3.86 -0.68 15.13
CA ASN A 524 4.40 -0.10 13.90
C ASN A 524 3.65 1.18 13.51
N LEU A 525 4.24 1.90 12.56
CA LEU A 525 3.59 3.00 11.88
C LEU A 525 2.42 2.45 11.02
N PRO A 526 1.18 2.92 11.22
CA PRO A 526 0.01 2.42 10.50
C PRO A 526 0.08 2.68 8.99
N SER A 527 0.07 1.61 8.19
CA SER A 527 -0.36 1.74 6.80
C SER A 527 -1.89 1.77 6.75
N ARG A 528 -2.43 2.70 5.97
CA ARG A 528 -3.87 2.78 5.70
C ARG A 528 -4.22 2.38 4.28
N TYR A 529 -3.41 1.51 3.66
CA TYR A 529 -3.80 0.89 2.41
C TYR A 529 -5.06 0.02 2.59
N VAL A 530 -6.03 0.15 1.67
CA VAL A 530 -7.31 -0.57 1.73
C VAL A 530 -7.16 -2.10 1.74
N SER A 531 -6.13 -2.62 1.05
CA SER A 531 -5.87 -4.04 0.87
C SER A 531 -6.98 -4.77 0.09
N VAL A 532 -6.86 -6.10 0.01
CA VAL A 532 -7.80 -6.98 -0.69
C VAL A 532 -9.06 -7.24 0.13
N PHE A 533 -10.20 -7.21 -0.54
CA PHE A 533 -11.47 -7.54 0.09
C PHE A 533 -11.57 -9.04 0.32
N ARG A 534 -11.87 -9.41 1.57
CA ARG A 534 -12.16 -10.79 1.95
C ARG A 534 -13.41 -10.82 2.81
N THR A 535 -14.39 -11.62 2.39
CA THR A 535 -15.64 -11.79 3.12
C THR A 535 -15.36 -12.22 4.56
N ASN A 536 -15.98 -11.55 5.53
CA ASN A 536 -15.83 -11.78 6.97
C ASN A 536 -14.43 -11.51 7.56
N THR A 537 -13.54 -10.84 6.83
CA THR A 537 -12.22 -10.44 7.35
C THR A 537 -12.17 -8.94 7.52
N ILE A 538 -11.99 -8.48 8.76
CA ILE A 538 -11.88 -7.06 9.10
C ILE A 538 -10.53 -6.84 9.78
N PHE A 539 -9.77 -5.85 9.32
CA PHE A 539 -8.46 -5.54 9.90
C PHE A 539 -8.60 -4.97 11.32
N ALA A 540 -7.67 -5.32 12.21
CA ALA A 540 -7.68 -4.87 13.61
C ALA A 540 -7.71 -3.35 13.74
N PHE A 541 -7.04 -2.64 12.83
CA PHE A 541 -7.07 -1.17 12.74
C PHE A 541 -8.49 -0.62 12.51
N ILE A 542 -9.26 -1.27 11.63
CA ILE A 542 -10.65 -0.90 11.33
C ILE A 542 -11.56 -1.17 12.53
N TYR A 543 -11.31 -2.23 13.31
CA TYR A 543 -11.98 -2.43 14.60
C TYR A 543 -11.68 -1.31 15.58
N ALA A 544 -10.43 -0.88 15.71
CA ALA A 544 -10.06 0.20 16.63
C ALA A 544 -10.75 1.52 16.29
N LEU A 545 -10.80 1.90 15.00
CA LEU A 545 -11.56 3.07 14.56
C LEU A 545 -13.06 2.93 14.84
N ARG A 546 -13.62 1.75 14.58
CA ARG A 546 -15.03 1.45 14.87
C ARG A 546 -15.33 1.61 16.35
N ASP A 547 -14.45 1.13 17.21
CA ASP A 547 -14.63 1.16 18.66
C ASP A 547 -14.52 2.59 19.21
N VAL A 548 -13.61 3.41 18.66
CA VAL A 548 -13.54 4.84 19.00
C VAL A 548 -14.83 5.55 18.61
N LEU A 549 -15.37 5.32 17.41
CA LEU A 549 -16.66 5.88 17.01
C LEU A 549 -17.80 5.35 17.90
N ALA A 550 -17.80 4.05 18.21
CA ALA A 550 -18.81 3.41 19.05
C ALA A 550 -18.87 4.03 20.45
N VAL A 551 -17.73 4.33 21.05
CA VAL A 551 -17.64 5.04 22.34
C VAL A 551 -18.23 6.44 22.22
N ALA A 552 -17.93 7.16 21.13
CA ALA A 552 -18.47 8.49 20.92
C ALA A 552 -20.00 8.47 20.78
N VAL A 553 -20.59 7.60 19.96
CA VAL A 553 -22.03 7.65 19.66
C VAL A 553 -22.91 6.67 20.46
N ALA A 554 -22.36 6.05 21.52
CA ALA A 554 -23.12 5.12 22.36
C ALA A 554 -24.24 5.84 23.12
N SER A 555 -25.43 5.24 23.15
CA SER A 555 -26.55 5.74 23.95
C SER A 555 -26.45 5.35 25.43
N ASP A 556 -25.77 4.23 25.71
CA ASP A 556 -25.59 3.71 27.06
C ASP A 556 -24.35 2.80 27.12
N SER A 557 -23.73 2.72 28.30
CA SER A 557 -22.62 1.83 28.60
C SER A 557 -23.01 0.87 29.71
N GLN A 558 -22.85 -0.43 29.47
CA GLN A 558 -23.12 -1.48 30.45
C GLN A 558 -21.79 -2.05 30.93
N PRO A 559 -21.19 -1.48 32.00
CA PRO A 559 -19.95 -2.00 32.53
C PRO A 559 -20.17 -3.40 33.10
N SER A 560 -19.13 -4.25 33.09
CA SER A 560 -19.07 -5.59 33.73
C SER A 560 -19.69 -6.81 33.02
N LEU A 561 -20.25 -6.68 31.81
CA LEU A 561 -20.68 -7.86 31.05
C LEU A 561 -19.50 -8.63 30.46
N SER A 562 -19.56 -9.96 30.51
CA SER A 562 -18.69 -10.82 29.70
C SER A 562 -19.01 -10.67 28.21
N GLN A 563 -18.06 -10.94 27.31
CA GLN A 563 -18.30 -10.87 25.86
C GLN A 563 -19.53 -11.68 25.43
N LYS A 564 -19.71 -12.90 25.97
CA LYS A 564 -20.88 -13.73 25.68
C LYS A 564 -22.19 -13.08 26.14
N ALA A 565 -22.20 -12.48 27.33
CA ALA A 565 -23.37 -11.77 27.85
C ALA A 565 -23.69 -10.50 27.05
N CYS A 566 -22.65 -9.77 26.62
CA CYS A 566 -22.74 -8.61 25.74
C CYS A 566 -23.45 -8.97 24.43
N ASN A 567 -22.98 -10.03 23.78
CA ASN A 567 -23.54 -10.51 22.52
C ASN A 567 -24.98 -11.00 22.70
N ASN A 568 -25.28 -11.70 23.80
CA ASN A 568 -26.65 -12.14 24.11
C ASN A 568 -27.61 -10.96 24.34
N ALA A 569 -27.11 -9.87 24.92
CA ALA A 569 -27.84 -8.62 25.10
C ALA A 569 -27.93 -7.77 23.82
N LYS A 570 -27.34 -8.24 22.70
CA LYS A 570 -27.22 -7.51 21.42
C LYS A 570 -26.52 -6.15 21.57
N LEU A 571 -25.56 -6.08 22.49
CA LEU A 571 -24.70 -4.92 22.69
C LEU A 571 -23.38 -5.11 21.93
N THR A 572 -22.72 -4.01 21.61
CA THR A 572 -21.41 -4.02 20.99
C THR A 572 -20.35 -4.19 22.07
N TYR A 573 -19.66 -5.32 22.03
CA TYR A 573 -18.49 -5.57 22.87
C TYR A 573 -17.29 -4.77 22.34
N ILE A 574 -16.64 -4.02 23.24
CA ILE A 574 -15.43 -3.25 22.94
C ILE A 574 -14.23 -3.93 23.63
N ALA A 575 -14.24 -3.93 24.96
CA ALA A 575 -13.14 -4.43 25.77
C ALA A 575 -13.68 -5.11 27.04
N PRO A 576 -12.84 -5.84 27.81
CA PRO A 576 -13.27 -6.44 29.06
C PRO A 576 -13.92 -5.40 29.99
N GLY A 577 -15.19 -5.62 30.33
CA GLY A 577 -15.96 -4.70 31.18
C GLY A 577 -16.53 -3.48 30.46
N LEU A 578 -16.44 -3.38 29.13
CA LEU A 578 -17.04 -2.30 28.32
C LEU A 578 -17.93 -2.87 27.20
N CYS A 579 -19.24 -2.77 27.41
CA CYS A 579 -20.28 -3.08 26.43
C CYS A 579 -21.10 -1.84 26.15
N LEU A 580 -21.34 -1.54 24.87
CA LEU A 580 -22.01 -0.33 24.44
C LEU A 580 -23.31 -0.65 23.72
N ASN A 581 -24.35 0.11 24.02
CA ASN A 581 -25.52 0.19 23.16
C ASN A 581 -25.25 1.27 22.11
N THR A 582 -24.93 0.87 20.89
CA THR A 582 -24.50 1.76 19.82
C THR A 582 -25.10 1.32 18.50
N THR A 583 -25.24 2.26 17.58
CA THR A 583 -25.70 2.02 16.20
C THR A 583 -24.55 1.68 15.26
N VAL A 584 -23.30 1.83 15.73
CA VAL A 584 -22.12 1.69 14.88
C VAL A 584 -21.98 0.28 14.34
N ALA A 585 -21.81 0.18 13.02
CA ALA A 585 -21.64 -1.06 12.32
C ALA A 585 -20.62 -0.93 11.18
N PHE A 586 -20.14 -2.07 10.73
CA PHE A 586 -19.37 -2.15 9.50
C PHE A 586 -20.32 -2.22 8.30
N ILE A 587 -19.84 -1.74 7.16
CA ILE A 587 -20.46 -1.95 5.87
C ILE A 587 -19.37 -2.27 4.85
N ASP A 588 -19.64 -3.24 3.99
CA ASP A 588 -18.65 -3.69 3.01
C ASP A 588 -18.33 -2.57 2.02
N ALA A 589 -17.03 -2.29 1.90
CA ALA A 589 -16.46 -1.35 0.95
C ALA A 589 -15.87 -2.15 -0.22
N LEU A 590 -16.77 -2.72 -1.02
CA LEU A 590 -16.47 -3.46 -2.24
C LEU A 590 -17.19 -2.75 -3.40
N SER A 591 -16.48 -2.54 -4.50
CA SER A 591 -17.08 -1.88 -5.67
C SER A 591 -18.36 -2.61 -6.11
N PRO A 592 -19.46 -1.88 -6.37
CA PRO A 592 -20.69 -2.47 -6.94
C PRO A 592 -20.50 -3.09 -8.34
N GLY A 593 -19.33 -2.88 -8.95
CA GLY A 593 -18.93 -3.54 -10.19
C GLY A 593 -18.70 -5.04 -10.03
N PHE A 594 -18.46 -5.52 -8.81
CA PHE A 594 -18.26 -6.93 -8.50
C PHE A 594 -19.54 -7.59 -7.99
N ASP A 595 -19.72 -8.86 -8.33
CA ASP A 595 -20.65 -9.75 -7.64
C ASP A 595 -20.07 -10.15 -6.27
N PHE A 596 -20.89 -10.12 -5.23
CA PHE A 596 -20.43 -10.32 -3.86
C PHE A 596 -19.97 -11.76 -3.57
N ASP A 597 -20.58 -12.76 -4.23
CA ASP A 597 -20.37 -14.17 -3.89
C ASP A 597 -19.14 -14.76 -4.59
N ASN A 598 -18.88 -14.32 -5.82
CA ASN A 598 -17.82 -14.89 -6.66
C ASN A 598 -16.83 -13.87 -7.24
N PHE A 599 -17.00 -12.58 -6.91
CA PHE A 599 -16.18 -11.47 -7.40
C PHE A 599 -16.11 -11.36 -8.93
N ALA A 600 -17.05 -11.97 -9.65
CA ALA A 600 -17.19 -11.79 -11.08
C ALA A 600 -17.63 -10.36 -11.38
N ILE A 601 -17.17 -9.82 -12.50
CA ILE A 601 -17.54 -8.47 -12.91
C ILE A 601 -19.00 -8.48 -13.38
N LYS A 602 -19.82 -7.71 -12.67
CA LYS A 602 -21.23 -7.50 -12.94
C LYS A 602 -21.47 -6.25 -13.78
N ASN A 603 -20.72 -5.17 -13.53
CA ASN A 603 -20.94 -3.89 -14.19
C ASN A 603 -19.64 -3.06 -14.26
N GLN A 604 -19.24 -2.68 -15.47
CA GLN A 604 -18.02 -1.92 -15.73
C GLN A 604 -18.18 -0.40 -15.57
N ARG A 605 -19.38 0.09 -15.23
CA ARG A 605 -19.59 1.50 -14.85
C ARG A 605 -18.84 1.87 -13.57
N TRP A 606 -18.69 0.91 -12.67
CA TRP A 606 -18.01 1.10 -11.40
C TRP A 606 -16.52 0.82 -11.54
N ASN A 607 -15.73 1.29 -10.59
CA ASN A 607 -14.30 0.99 -10.55
C ASN A 607 -14.08 -0.53 -10.39
N LEU A 608 -12.98 -1.05 -10.90
CA LEU A 608 -12.70 -2.49 -10.92
C LEU A 608 -11.27 -2.77 -10.45
N TRP A 609 -10.88 -2.18 -9.32
CA TRP A 609 -9.56 -2.38 -8.76
C TRP A 609 -9.37 -3.80 -8.21
N ALA A 610 -8.23 -4.42 -8.54
CA ALA A 610 -7.82 -5.71 -8.00
C ALA A 610 -6.30 -5.71 -7.71
N GLU A 611 -5.87 -6.49 -6.73
CA GLU A 611 -4.45 -6.70 -6.42
C GLU A 611 -4.01 -8.08 -6.89
N SER A 612 -2.83 -8.14 -7.52
CA SER A 612 -2.24 -9.42 -7.91
C SER A 612 -1.89 -10.24 -6.68
N VAL A 613 -2.10 -11.55 -6.76
CA VAL A 613 -1.49 -12.51 -5.82
C VAL A 613 -0.03 -12.73 -6.20
N TRP A 614 0.82 -13.05 -5.23
CA TRP A 614 2.21 -13.48 -5.43
C TRP A 614 2.53 -14.72 -4.58
N GLY A 615 3.42 -15.58 -5.08
CA GLY A 615 3.67 -16.91 -4.51
C GLY A 615 4.64 -16.99 -3.35
N SER A 616 5.63 -16.12 -3.34
CA SER A 616 6.66 -16.05 -2.31
C SER A 616 6.82 -14.60 -1.89
N ASP A 617 7.18 -14.38 -0.64
CA ASP A 617 7.49 -13.04 -0.16
C ASP A 617 8.59 -12.41 -1.02
N PRO A 618 8.43 -11.13 -1.42
CA PRO A 618 9.45 -10.42 -2.17
C PRO A 618 10.80 -10.46 -1.47
N SER A 619 11.83 -10.72 -2.25
CA SER A 619 13.19 -10.85 -1.75
C SER A 619 14.19 -10.06 -2.58
N MET A 620 15.27 -9.67 -1.92
CA MET A 620 16.43 -9.05 -2.55
C MET A 620 17.70 -9.72 -2.04
N ASN A 621 18.49 -10.28 -2.94
CA ASN A 621 19.74 -10.97 -2.62
C ASN A 621 20.91 -10.22 -3.25
N LEU A 622 21.84 -9.75 -2.42
CA LEU A 622 23.08 -9.09 -2.84
C LEU A 622 24.20 -10.13 -3.02
N PHE A 623 24.99 -10.02 -4.09
CA PHE A 623 26.12 -10.91 -4.35
C PHE A 623 27.19 -10.25 -5.24
N LEU A 624 28.35 -10.91 -5.37
CA LEU A 624 29.38 -10.54 -6.34
C LEU A 624 29.16 -11.28 -7.66
N ARG A 625 29.03 -10.53 -8.75
CA ARG A 625 28.89 -11.05 -10.11
C ARG A 625 30.26 -11.15 -10.78
N ALA A 626 30.51 -12.27 -11.44
CA ALA A 626 31.69 -12.46 -12.28
C ALA A 626 31.46 -11.86 -13.68
N SER A 627 32.54 -11.74 -14.47
CA SER A 627 32.39 -11.33 -15.87
C SER A 627 31.76 -12.45 -16.70
N TYR A 628 30.95 -12.09 -17.70
CA TYR A 628 30.40 -13.05 -18.66
C TYR A 628 31.50 -13.88 -19.34
N SER A 629 32.63 -13.23 -19.68
CA SER A 629 33.80 -13.91 -20.25
C SER A 629 34.35 -15.00 -19.32
N SER A 630 34.39 -14.75 -18.01
CA SER A 630 34.82 -15.74 -17.02
C SER A 630 33.86 -16.92 -16.95
N GLU A 631 32.54 -16.67 -16.98
CA GLU A 631 31.51 -17.74 -17.00
C GLU A 631 31.65 -18.62 -18.25
N VAL A 632 31.82 -18.00 -19.42
CA VAL A 632 32.04 -18.72 -20.69
C VAL A 632 33.30 -19.56 -20.63
N VAL A 633 34.42 -19.02 -20.11
CA VAL A 633 35.67 -19.77 -19.95
C VAL A 633 35.47 -20.98 -19.03
N ILE A 634 34.77 -20.83 -17.91
CA ILE A 634 34.48 -21.94 -16.98
C ILE A 634 33.69 -23.05 -17.69
N ILE A 635 32.66 -22.69 -18.44
CA ILE A 635 31.85 -23.66 -19.20
C ILE A 635 32.69 -24.39 -20.25
N VAL A 636 33.49 -23.65 -21.02
CA VAL A 636 34.36 -24.22 -22.07
C VAL A 636 35.38 -25.17 -21.46
N VAL A 637 36.05 -24.78 -20.38
CA VAL A 637 36.99 -25.64 -19.67
C VAL A 637 36.30 -26.89 -19.13
N GLY A 638 35.08 -26.76 -18.61
CA GLY A 638 34.25 -27.89 -18.17
C GLY A 638 33.99 -28.90 -19.30
N PHE A 639 33.61 -28.44 -20.49
CA PHE A 639 33.41 -29.31 -21.65
C PHE A 639 34.72 -29.96 -22.13
N ILE A 640 35.85 -29.25 -22.10
CA ILE A 640 37.16 -29.80 -22.44
C ILE A 640 37.53 -30.94 -21.47
N ILE A 641 37.38 -30.72 -20.16
CA ILE A 641 37.67 -31.72 -19.14
C ILE A 641 36.76 -32.95 -19.31
N LEU A 642 35.47 -32.74 -19.57
CA LEU A 642 34.51 -33.81 -19.84
C LEU A 642 34.94 -34.64 -21.06
N GLY A 643 35.29 -33.97 -22.16
CA GLY A 643 35.77 -34.63 -23.37
C GLY A 643 37.03 -35.47 -23.15
N ILE A 644 38.02 -34.91 -22.44
CA ILE A 644 39.25 -35.63 -22.07
C ILE A 644 38.92 -36.85 -21.19
N SER A 645 38.04 -36.68 -20.21
CA SER A 645 37.64 -37.77 -19.31
C SER A 645 37.00 -38.93 -20.08
N ILE A 646 36.08 -38.64 -21.02
CA ILE A 646 35.46 -39.67 -21.88
C ILE A 646 36.52 -40.35 -22.75
N ALA A 647 37.41 -39.57 -23.37
CA ALA A 647 38.46 -40.08 -24.25
C ALA A 647 39.49 -40.95 -23.52
N VAL A 648 39.71 -40.75 -22.22
CA VAL A 648 40.61 -41.58 -21.41
C VAL A 648 39.88 -42.80 -20.83
N VAL A 649 38.70 -42.60 -20.24
CA VAL A 649 37.98 -43.66 -19.53
C VAL A 649 37.42 -44.71 -20.49
N TRP A 650 36.94 -44.31 -21.68
CA TRP A 650 36.32 -45.25 -22.62
C TRP A 650 37.31 -46.29 -23.18
N PRO A 651 38.51 -45.92 -23.68
CA PRO A 651 39.52 -46.90 -24.09
C PRO A 651 40.03 -47.75 -22.93
N VAL A 652 40.21 -47.17 -21.73
CA VAL A 652 40.62 -47.93 -20.54
C VAL A 652 39.59 -49.00 -20.19
N ARG A 653 38.29 -48.66 -20.24
CA ARG A 653 37.20 -49.63 -20.05
C ARG A 653 37.26 -50.75 -21.10
N GLN A 654 37.45 -50.40 -22.37
CA GLN A 654 37.58 -51.38 -23.46
C GLN A 654 38.78 -52.32 -23.26
N LEU A 655 39.92 -51.79 -22.82
CA LEU A 655 41.12 -52.59 -22.53
C LEU A 655 40.95 -53.51 -21.33
N ILE A 656 40.25 -53.05 -20.29
CA ILE A 656 39.92 -53.88 -19.12
C ILE A 656 38.96 -55.00 -19.53
N HIS A 657 37.91 -54.70 -20.29
CA HIS A 657 36.97 -55.72 -20.77
C HIS A 657 37.68 -56.82 -21.57
N LYS A 658 38.56 -56.43 -22.50
CA LYS A 658 39.37 -57.38 -23.29
C LYS A 658 40.38 -58.21 -22.48
N LYS A 659 40.70 -57.82 -21.24
CA LYS A 659 41.70 -58.48 -20.40
C LYS A 659 41.07 -59.41 -19.36
N TYR A 660 39.78 -59.26 -19.08
CA TYR A 660 39.05 -60.00 -18.05
C TYR A 660 37.84 -60.78 -18.57
N GLU A 661 37.53 -60.70 -19.87
CA GLU A 661 37.02 -61.85 -20.65
C GLU A 661 38.16 -62.74 -21.09
#